data_AF-A0A1M3R148-F1
#
_entry.id   AF-A0A1M3R148-F1
#
_cell.length_a   1.000
_cell.length_b   1.000
_cell.length_c   1.000
_cell.angle_alpha   90.00
_cell.angle_beta   90.00
_cell.angle_gamma   90.00
#
_symmetry.space_group_name_H-M   'P 1'
#
loop_
_entity.id
_entity.type
_entity.pdbx_description
1 polymer ?
#
loop_
_entity_poly.entity_id
_entity_poly.type
_entity_poly.pdbx_seq_one_letter_code
_entity_poly.pdbx_strand_id
1 'polypeptide(L)'
;MKKISFIIFLLCSLCCKAQIPVSTANFNKKNAAKITVEKNNTLSVKWPAGNKAYGQLIINLNKDEPLFKSIGLEKESHIYEIVKEADPVFWVTIGKRDLISQNGWNIFFDKVPLKPHQSYKVNINKTNAAVSSYGSRTVIRIGDIAAADFKGAIEITLYNGSAMFNVAAIMSTENDSTAILYDAGLISKQQNWSNISYADVYDNMKTVAVQATDTVKNQDVKYRAIIGNSSNGSIAVFPAPHQYFYPLDEAFNLKFTWYGSNFKNAFEGYGIGIRQDIFGDRRFVPWFNAPPNTAQRLNFFCQLSADGADDVLAQVKKLTHNDKYPSLPGYKTMASHFHNEFVMKVIVANKPMPDTPNFVKVFKATGVDMVHLAEFHYTAHPQGPDELRLLELKYLFDMCKKYSDKAFLLMPGEEPNEFFGGHWLQLFPKPVYWIMSRKGDAHVESMHPVYGKVYNIGNAKEMQYLLEVEKGLAWTAHARTKGSTGFPDKYKEQPFFKSNRFMGAAWKAMPADLSQDKLGNGRVLDLMDDMNNWGENKKVIGEADLFTIEPENEMYAHLNVNYLQLDKIPLYEEGWQPVLDVLDSAKFFTTTGEILIPSFTVNQQGYGKPVKPANPAKTKISFDINWTFPLNFAEIISGDGKSTFRHRIDLTGTKAYGQQTIIRELDLTGRKWVRLEVWDAAVNGAFTQTIWLE
;
A
#
# COMPACT_ATOMS: atom_id res chain seq x y z
N MET A 1 43.62 -6.22 -62.75
CA MET A 1 42.24 -6.62 -62.41
C MET A 1 42.11 -7.83 -61.47
N LYS A 2 43.19 -8.50 -61.01
CA LYS A 2 43.10 -9.67 -60.08
C LYS A 2 43.33 -9.37 -58.59
N LYS A 3 43.63 -8.12 -58.19
CA LYS A 3 43.88 -7.74 -56.78
C LYS A 3 42.69 -7.05 -56.08
N ILE A 4 41.66 -6.64 -56.84
CA ILE A 4 40.50 -5.92 -56.28
C ILE A 4 39.38 -6.89 -55.86
N SER A 5 39.27 -8.07 -56.50
CA SER A 5 38.25 -9.07 -56.15
C SER A 5 38.50 -9.79 -54.82
N PHE A 6 39.74 -9.81 -54.29
CA PHE A 6 40.05 -10.50 -53.04
C PHE A 6 39.71 -9.65 -51.79
N ILE A 7 39.65 -8.32 -51.94
CA ILE A 7 39.32 -7.39 -50.84
C ILE A 7 37.79 -7.31 -50.65
N ILE A 8 37.02 -7.43 -51.73
CA ILE A 8 35.54 -7.44 -51.67
C ILE A 8 35.00 -8.74 -51.05
N PHE A 9 35.71 -9.86 -51.20
CA PHE A 9 35.32 -11.13 -50.56
C PHE A 9 35.68 -11.22 -49.07
N LEU A 10 36.64 -10.42 -48.57
CA LEU A 10 36.99 -10.38 -47.15
C LEU A 10 36.12 -9.42 -46.32
N LEU A 11 35.51 -8.42 -46.97
CA LEU A 11 34.62 -7.44 -46.33
C LEU A 11 33.16 -7.92 -46.19
N CYS A 12 32.75 -8.97 -46.90
CA CYS A 12 31.41 -9.57 -46.77
C CYS A 12 31.29 -10.62 -45.65
N SER A 13 32.38 -11.00 -44.97
CA SER A 13 32.40 -12.08 -43.96
C SER A 13 32.46 -11.61 -42.50
N LEU A 14 32.29 -10.31 -42.22
CA LEU A 14 32.31 -9.75 -40.86
C LEU A 14 30.99 -9.09 -40.46
N CYS A 15 29.86 -9.73 -40.77
CA CYS A 15 28.63 -9.54 -40.00
C CYS A 15 28.49 -10.66 -38.96
N CYS A 16 29.54 -10.88 -38.16
CA CYS A 16 29.34 -11.55 -36.87
C CYS A 16 28.50 -10.59 -36.02
N LYS A 17 27.17 -10.79 -35.96
CA LYS A 17 26.35 -10.16 -34.92
C LYS A 17 26.95 -10.60 -33.59
N ALA A 18 27.64 -9.69 -32.91
CA ALA A 18 28.23 -9.96 -31.61
C ALA A 18 27.13 -10.45 -30.66
N GLN A 19 27.36 -11.60 -30.03
CA GLN A 19 26.41 -12.18 -29.07
C GLN A 19 26.27 -11.22 -27.89
N ILE A 20 25.04 -10.95 -27.47
CA ILE A 20 24.78 -10.14 -26.27
C ILE A 20 25.30 -10.93 -25.07
N PRO A 21 26.21 -10.37 -24.25
CA PRO A 21 26.76 -11.09 -23.12
C PRO A 21 25.67 -11.37 -22.09
N VAL A 22 25.63 -12.62 -21.61
CA VAL A 22 24.76 -13.06 -20.50
C VAL A 22 25.63 -13.51 -19.33
N SER A 23 25.59 -12.77 -18.22
CA SER A 23 26.27 -13.15 -16.99
C SER A 23 25.38 -14.03 -16.12
N THR A 24 25.89 -15.19 -15.70
CA THR A 24 25.23 -16.05 -14.71
C THR A 24 26.08 -16.22 -13.44
N ALA A 25 27.04 -15.32 -13.21
CA ALA A 25 28.00 -15.44 -12.11
C ALA A 25 27.33 -15.46 -10.73
N ASN A 26 26.24 -14.70 -10.58
CA ASN A 26 25.47 -14.60 -9.33
C ASN A 26 24.26 -15.54 -9.28
N PHE A 27 24.14 -16.47 -10.24
CA PHE A 27 23.08 -17.46 -10.24
C PHE A 27 23.49 -18.68 -9.42
N ASN A 28 22.71 -19.01 -8.40
CA ASN A 28 22.92 -20.21 -7.63
C ASN A 28 22.42 -21.43 -8.43
N LYS A 29 23.32 -22.30 -8.89
CA LYS A 29 22.96 -23.53 -9.62
C LYS A 29 22.09 -24.51 -8.83
N LYS A 30 22.00 -24.36 -7.50
CA LYS A 30 21.08 -25.12 -6.65
C LYS A 30 19.69 -24.47 -6.53
N ASN A 31 19.47 -23.30 -7.14
CA ASN A 31 18.14 -22.70 -7.25
C ASN A 31 17.22 -23.68 -8.00
N ALA A 32 15.94 -23.68 -7.65
CA ALA A 32 14.97 -24.55 -8.28
C ALA A 32 14.66 -24.14 -9.74
N ALA A 33 14.97 -22.90 -10.13
CA ALA A 33 14.91 -22.47 -11.51
C ALA A 33 16.06 -23.07 -12.34
N LYS A 34 15.79 -23.33 -13.62
CA LYS A 34 16.77 -23.77 -14.62
C LYS A 34 16.94 -22.68 -15.65
N ILE A 35 18.18 -22.42 -16.03
CA ILE A 35 18.54 -21.40 -17.01
C ILE A 35 19.31 -22.06 -18.14
N THR A 36 19.03 -21.65 -19.38
CA THR A 36 19.79 -22.05 -20.56
C THR A 36 20.08 -20.82 -21.42
N VAL A 37 21.36 -20.57 -21.67
CA VAL A 37 21.82 -19.53 -22.62
C VAL A 37 22.03 -20.20 -23.97
N GLU A 38 21.21 -19.84 -24.96
CA GLU A 38 21.19 -20.48 -26.28
C GLU A 38 22.05 -19.73 -27.31
N LYS A 39 22.41 -20.42 -28.41
CA LYS A 39 23.36 -19.92 -29.43
C LYS A 39 22.86 -18.75 -30.31
N ASN A 40 21.68 -18.19 -30.05
CA ASN A 40 21.05 -17.15 -30.88
C ASN A 40 20.54 -15.94 -30.06
N ASN A 41 21.34 -15.45 -29.10
CA ASN A 41 20.94 -14.34 -28.22
C ASN A 41 19.61 -14.61 -27.49
N THR A 42 19.38 -15.87 -27.10
CA THR A 42 18.16 -16.27 -26.39
C THR A 42 18.52 -16.81 -25.02
N LEU A 43 17.74 -16.41 -24.01
CA LEU A 43 17.87 -16.85 -22.63
C LEU A 43 16.56 -17.52 -22.22
N SER A 44 16.59 -18.82 -21.99
CA SER A 44 15.44 -19.59 -21.51
C SER A 44 15.54 -19.77 -20.00
N VAL A 45 14.45 -19.46 -19.29
CA VAL A 45 14.35 -19.64 -17.84
C VAL A 45 13.08 -20.40 -17.51
N LYS A 46 13.22 -21.50 -16.77
CA LYS A 46 12.11 -22.33 -16.27
C LYS A 46 12.13 -22.32 -14.75
N TRP A 47 11.03 -21.93 -14.10
CA TRP A 47 10.95 -21.87 -12.63
C TRP A 47 9.75 -22.67 -12.10
N PRO A 48 9.78 -23.19 -10.86
CA PRO A 48 8.62 -23.85 -10.28
C PRO A 48 7.48 -22.84 -10.10
N ALA A 49 6.34 -23.10 -10.73
CA ALA A 49 5.16 -22.23 -10.68
C ALA A 49 4.11 -22.67 -9.63
N GLY A 50 4.42 -23.68 -8.83
CA GLY A 50 3.46 -24.31 -7.91
C GLY A 50 2.60 -25.36 -8.62
N ASN A 51 1.81 -26.14 -7.86
CA ASN A 51 0.85 -27.12 -8.39
C ASN A 51 1.40 -28.08 -9.47
N LYS A 52 2.65 -28.56 -9.32
CA LYS A 52 3.37 -29.39 -10.30
C LYS A 52 3.51 -28.75 -11.70
N ALA A 53 3.37 -27.43 -11.79
CA ALA A 53 3.61 -26.65 -12.98
C ALA A 53 4.95 -25.91 -12.90
N TYR A 54 5.46 -25.54 -14.07
CA TYR A 54 6.65 -24.70 -14.22
C TYR A 54 6.33 -23.51 -15.10
N GLY A 55 6.71 -22.31 -14.68
CA GLY A 55 6.72 -21.15 -15.56
C GLY A 55 7.88 -21.24 -16.53
N GLN A 56 7.69 -20.71 -17.74
CA GLN A 56 8.73 -20.62 -18.75
C GLN A 56 8.75 -19.21 -19.36
N LEU A 57 9.92 -18.59 -19.37
CA LEU A 57 10.22 -17.38 -20.13
C LEU A 57 11.30 -17.69 -21.16
N ILE A 58 11.08 -17.26 -22.39
CA ILE A 58 12.12 -17.22 -23.42
C ILE A 58 12.38 -15.76 -23.75
N ILE A 59 13.52 -15.26 -23.29
CA ILE A 59 13.97 -13.88 -23.47
C ILE A 59 14.82 -13.77 -24.74
N ASN A 60 14.45 -12.85 -25.62
CA ASN A 60 15.18 -12.55 -26.85
C ASN A 60 15.99 -11.27 -26.69
N LEU A 61 17.32 -11.41 -26.78
CA LEU A 61 18.27 -10.32 -26.61
C LEU A 61 18.61 -9.62 -27.94
N ASN A 62 18.09 -10.06 -29.09
CA ASN A 62 18.31 -9.35 -30.36
C ASN A 62 17.64 -7.97 -30.34
N LYS A 63 18.40 -6.91 -30.61
CA LYS A 63 18.01 -5.50 -30.35
C LYS A 63 16.63 -5.09 -30.88
N ASP A 64 16.28 -5.50 -32.09
CA ASP A 64 15.08 -5.03 -32.80
C ASP A 64 13.89 -5.99 -32.71
N GLU A 65 14.05 -7.10 -31.99
CA GLU A 65 13.00 -8.10 -31.77
C GLU A 65 12.31 -7.87 -30.41
N PRO A 66 11.08 -8.37 -30.21
CA PRO A 66 10.41 -8.30 -28.91
C PRO A 66 11.22 -8.96 -27.79
N LEU A 67 11.16 -8.42 -26.57
CA LEU A 67 11.90 -8.92 -25.42
C LEU A 67 11.48 -10.34 -25.02
N PHE A 68 10.17 -10.56 -24.90
CA PHE A 68 9.60 -11.87 -24.63
C PHE A 68 9.32 -12.55 -25.96
N LYS A 69 10.17 -13.51 -26.32
CA LYS A 69 9.84 -14.42 -27.42
C LYS A 69 8.63 -15.27 -27.06
N SER A 70 8.60 -15.76 -25.81
CA SER A 70 7.53 -16.60 -25.30
C SER A 70 7.39 -16.45 -23.78
N ILE A 71 6.14 -16.43 -23.31
CA ILE A 71 5.74 -16.53 -21.90
C ILE A 71 4.74 -17.69 -21.81
N GLY A 72 5.00 -18.65 -20.93
CA GLY A 72 4.15 -19.83 -20.84
C GLY A 72 4.26 -20.61 -19.54
N LEU A 73 3.49 -21.69 -19.48
CA LEU A 73 3.48 -22.68 -18.41
C LEU A 73 3.74 -24.07 -18.97
N GLU A 74 4.43 -24.91 -18.21
CA GLU A 74 4.50 -26.35 -18.44
C GLU A 74 3.75 -27.05 -17.32
N LYS A 75 2.69 -27.80 -17.66
CA LYS A 75 1.86 -28.57 -16.73
C LYS A 75 1.63 -29.94 -17.35
N GLU A 76 1.90 -31.00 -16.58
CA GLU A 76 1.72 -32.39 -17.05
C GLU A 76 2.45 -32.71 -18.36
N SER A 77 3.68 -32.20 -18.50
CA SER A 77 4.51 -32.34 -19.71
C SER A 77 3.95 -31.69 -20.97
N HIS A 78 2.87 -30.91 -20.87
CA HIS A 78 2.38 -30.03 -21.93
C HIS A 78 2.87 -28.59 -21.72
N ILE A 79 3.30 -27.94 -22.80
CA ILE A 79 3.75 -26.54 -22.79
C ILE A 79 2.62 -25.65 -23.34
N TYR A 80 2.06 -24.85 -22.45
CA TYR A 80 1.07 -23.81 -22.72
C TYR A 80 1.81 -22.50 -23.03
N GLU A 81 2.00 -22.20 -24.31
CA GLU A 81 2.56 -20.92 -24.76
C GLU A 81 1.46 -19.86 -24.78
N ILE A 82 1.46 -18.98 -23.77
CA ILE A 82 0.37 -18.03 -23.47
C ILE A 82 0.55 -16.72 -24.23
N VAL A 83 1.77 -16.18 -24.30
CA VAL A 83 2.09 -14.92 -25.00
C VAL A 83 3.32 -15.14 -25.88
N LYS A 84 3.28 -14.65 -27.12
CA LYS A 84 4.39 -14.71 -28.08
C LYS A 84 4.83 -13.32 -28.50
N GLU A 85 6.12 -13.15 -28.78
CA GLU A 85 6.69 -11.94 -29.41
C GLU A 85 6.12 -10.63 -28.81
N ALA A 86 6.32 -10.45 -27.50
CA ALA A 86 5.78 -9.33 -26.73
C ALA A 86 6.88 -8.50 -26.06
N ASP A 87 6.63 -7.21 -25.92
CA ASP A 87 7.49 -6.28 -25.18
C ASP A 87 6.81 -5.82 -23.90
N PRO A 88 7.56 -5.70 -22.78
CA PRO A 88 7.09 -4.86 -21.70
C PRO A 88 7.19 -3.40 -22.13
N VAL A 89 6.16 -2.63 -21.82
CA VAL A 89 6.11 -1.19 -22.12
C VAL A 89 6.08 -0.39 -20.84
N PHE A 90 6.74 0.76 -20.84
CA PHE A 90 6.72 1.72 -19.75
C PHE A 90 6.62 3.13 -20.31
N TRP A 91 5.68 3.89 -19.78
CA TRP A 91 5.44 5.29 -20.11
C TRP A 91 5.57 6.10 -18.83
N VAL A 92 6.59 6.95 -18.73
CA VAL A 92 6.85 7.76 -17.53
C VAL A 92 6.40 9.19 -17.79
N THR A 93 5.61 9.74 -16.88
CA THR A 93 5.26 11.17 -16.88
C THR A 93 6.06 11.85 -15.80
N ILE A 94 6.85 12.85 -16.17
CA ILE A 94 7.77 13.58 -15.32
C ILE A 94 7.19 14.97 -15.07
N GLY A 95 7.02 15.32 -13.80
CA GLY A 95 6.59 16.63 -13.32
C GLY A 95 7.53 17.16 -12.25
N LYS A 96 7.11 18.23 -11.56
CA LYS A 96 7.94 18.94 -10.58
C LYS A 96 7.26 19.09 -9.22
N ARG A 97 7.96 18.74 -8.15
CA ARG A 97 7.55 18.95 -6.75
C ARG A 97 7.78 20.38 -6.29
N ASP A 98 6.94 20.87 -5.39
CA ASP A 98 7.10 22.15 -4.69
C ASP A 98 7.78 21.93 -3.32
N LEU A 99 9.02 21.43 -3.32
CA LEU A 99 9.76 21.07 -2.10
C LEU A 99 9.98 22.24 -1.11
N ILE A 100 9.52 23.44 -1.43
CA ILE A 100 9.74 24.66 -0.67
C ILE A 100 8.55 24.97 0.23
N SER A 101 7.32 24.89 -0.30
CA SER A 101 6.16 25.42 0.41
C SER A 101 5.83 24.66 1.70
N GLN A 102 6.07 23.34 1.76
CA GLN A 102 5.84 22.54 2.96
C GLN A 102 6.75 21.31 3.04
N ASN A 103 7.52 21.18 4.13
CA ASN A 103 8.19 19.95 4.57
C ASN A 103 8.95 19.09 3.50
N GLY A 104 9.51 19.72 2.47
CA GLY A 104 10.32 19.04 1.45
C GLY A 104 9.60 17.86 0.78
N TRP A 105 10.25 16.70 0.75
CA TRP A 105 9.73 15.47 0.14
C TRP A 105 8.50 14.88 0.85
N ASN A 106 8.13 15.40 2.02
CA ASN A 106 6.90 15.03 2.72
C ASN A 106 5.69 15.88 2.31
N ILE A 107 5.83 16.81 1.35
CA ILE A 107 4.71 17.65 0.89
C ILE A 107 3.56 16.81 0.33
N PHE A 108 2.35 17.03 0.85
CA PHE A 108 1.11 16.48 0.30
C PHE A 108 0.30 17.52 -0.48
N PHE A 109 0.19 18.76 0.03
CA PHE A 109 -0.55 19.84 -0.62
C PHE A 109 0.19 20.42 -1.84
N ASP A 110 0.55 19.54 -2.77
CA ASP A 110 1.33 19.84 -3.97
C ASP A 110 0.48 19.58 -5.22
N LYS A 111 0.27 20.62 -6.04
CA LYS A 111 -0.52 20.56 -7.28
C LYS A 111 0.34 20.23 -8.50
N VAL A 112 1.00 19.08 -8.48
CA VAL A 112 1.92 18.63 -9.55
C VAL A 112 1.28 18.67 -10.95
N PRO A 113 0.03 18.21 -11.17
CA PRO A 113 -0.59 18.19 -12.51
C PRO A 113 -0.80 19.58 -13.13
N LEU A 114 -0.82 20.64 -12.31
CA LEU A 114 -1.00 22.02 -12.78
C LEU A 114 0.32 22.71 -13.14
N LYS A 115 1.45 22.04 -12.88
CA LYS A 115 2.79 22.50 -13.27
C LYS A 115 3.20 21.87 -14.61
N PRO A 116 4.23 22.42 -15.29
CA PRO A 116 4.79 21.79 -16.48
C PRO A 116 5.18 20.33 -16.20
N HIS A 117 4.70 19.43 -17.06
CA HIS A 117 5.02 18.02 -17.04
C HIS A 117 5.10 17.50 -18.48
N GLN A 118 5.88 16.44 -18.69
CA GLN A 118 6.03 15.80 -19.99
C GLN A 118 6.10 14.29 -19.81
N SER A 119 5.56 13.56 -20.78
CA SER A 119 5.63 12.11 -20.79
C SER A 119 6.61 11.58 -21.82
N TYR A 120 7.24 10.46 -21.49
CA TYR A 120 8.28 9.84 -22.28
C TYR A 120 8.06 8.32 -22.37
N LYS A 121 8.25 7.79 -23.57
CA LYS A 121 8.44 6.35 -23.78
C LYS A 121 9.78 5.93 -23.18
N VAL A 122 9.78 4.88 -22.38
CA VAL A 122 11.01 4.22 -21.94
C VAL A 122 11.53 3.35 -23.09
N ASN A 123 12.73 3.67 -23.56
CA ASN A 123 13.39 2.92 -24.63
C ASN A 123 14.20 1.78 -24.01
N ILE A 124 14.02 0.56 -24.54
CA ILE A 124 14.76 -0.62 -24.12
C ILE A 124 15.83 -0.92 -25.19
N ASN A 125 17.10 -0.82 -24.81
CA ASN A 125 18.23 -1.14 -25.68
C ASN A 125 18.97 -2.34 -25.08
N LYS A 126 18.73 -3.54 -25.60
CA LYS A 126 19.33 -4.77 -25.09
C LYS A 126 20.84 -4.77 -25.40
N THR A 127 21.66 -4.42 -24.42
CA THR A 127 23.14 -4.36 -24.50
C THR A 127 23.79 -5.48 -23.70
N ASN A 128 23.15 -5.92 -22.61
CA ASN A 128 23.63 -6.99 -21.74
C ASN A 128 22.46 -7.65 -21.00
N ALA A 129 22.68 -8.88 -20.51
CA ALA A 129 21.79 -9.52 -19.56
C ALA A 129 22.57 -10.16 -18.41
N ALA A 130 21.95 -10.23 -17.24
CA ALA A 130 22.47 -10.96 -16.09
C ALA A 130 21.35 -11.74 -15.42
N VAL A 131 21.66 -12.93 -14.91
CA VAL A 131 20.74 -13.71 -14.09
C VAL A 131 21.38 -13.97 -12.73
N SER A 132 20.62 -13.67 -11.68
CA SER A 132 21.04 -13.87 -10.29
C SER A 132 19.96 -14.61 -9.49
N SER A 133 20.40 -15.21 -8.39
CA SER A 133 19.49 -15.74 -7.36
C SER A 133 19.40 -14.76 -6.19
N TYR A 134 18.19 -14.48 -5.73
CA TYR A 134 17.94 -13.64 -4.57
C TYR A 134 16.97 -14.34 -3.63
N GLY A 135 17.48 -14.96 -2.57
CA GLY A 135 16.72 -15.90 -1.75
C GLY A 135 16.13 -17.03 -2.59
N SER A 136 14.80 -17.15 -2.58
CA SER A 136 14.05 -18.12 -3.37
C SER A 136 13.80 -17.67 -4.81
N ARG A 137 14.15 -16.44 -5.18
CA ARG A 137 13.76 -15.80 -6.44
C ARG A 137 14.86 -15.93 -7.49
N THR A 138 14.47 -15.85 -8.75
CA THR A 138 15.39 -15.68 -9.88
C THR A 138 15.16 -14.31 -10.48
N VAL A 139 16.22 -13.52 -10.62
CA VAL A 139 16.15 -12.15 -11.13
C VAL A 139 16.94 -12.07 -12.43
N ILE A 140 16.27 -11.65 -13.50
CA ILE A 140 16.85 -11.42 -14.81
C ILE A 140 16.94 -9.90 -15.00
N ARG A 141 18.15 -9.36 -15.14
CA ARG A 141 18.40 -7.95 -15.38
C ARG A 141 18.86 -7.75 -16.82
N ILE A 142 18.24 -6.80 -17.53
CA ILE A 142 18.49 -6.56 -18.95
C ILE A 142 18.70 -5.06 -19.14
N GLY A 143 19.95 -4.69 -19.37
CA GLY A 143 20.36 -3.32 -19.61
C GLY A 143 20.52 -3.05 -21.09
N ASP A 144 20.38 -1.81 -21.56
CA ASP A 144 20.08 -0.58 -20.81
C ASP A 144 18.71 -0.02 -21.18
N ILE A 145 18.10 0.77 -20.29
CA ILE A 145 16.88 1.53 -20.58
C ILE A 145 17.06 3.02 -20.30
N ALA A 146 16.30 3.86 -21.00
CA ALA A 146 16.31 5.30 -20.78
C ALA A 146 14.99 5.99 -21.17
N ALA A 147 14.67 7.08 -20.46
CA ALA A 147 13.57 8.00 -20.77
C ALA A 147 13.93 9.40 -20.27
N ALA A 148 13.99 10.38 -21.16
CA ALA A 148 14.54 11.71 -20.84
C ALA A 148 15.93 11.61 -20.17
N ASP A 149 16.04 12.06 -18.94
CA ASP A 149 17.20 12.03 -18.04
C ASP A 149 17.31 10.73 -17.22
N PHE A 150 16.25 9.93 -17.14
CA PHE A 150 16.27 8.65 -16.43
C PHE A 150 17.06 7.59 -17.20
N LYS A 151 17.87 6.83 -16.46
CA LYS A 151 18.65 5.68 -16.98
C LYS A 151 18.55 4.50 -16.03
N GLY A 152 18.65 3.28 -16.57
CA GLY A 152 18.68 2.08 -15.74
C GLY A 152 18.60 0.78 -16.52
N ALA A 153 17.86 -0.20 -15.99
CA ALA A 153 17.64 -1.49 -16.65
C ALA A 153 16.25 -2.08 -16.39
N ILE A 154 15.83 -3.02 -17.24
CA ILE A 154 14.69 -3.89 -16.94
C ILE A 154 15.12 -4.95 -15.93
N GLU A 155 14.25 -5.25 -14.97
CA GLU A 155 14.38 -6.37 -14.07
C GLU A 155 13.12 -7.24 -14.12
N ILE A 156 13.29 -8.54 -14.33
CA ILE A 156 12.22 -9.54 -14.31
C ILE A 156 12.48 -10.46 -13.13
N THR A 157 11.57 -10.50 -12.17
CA THR A 157 11.67 -11.34 -10.97
C THR A 157 10.69 -12.49 -11.03
N LEU A 158 11.21 -13.71 -10.97
CA LEU A 158 10.45 -14.96 -10.96
C LEU A 158 10.32 -15.47 -9.52
N TYR A 159 9.09 -15.73 -9.09
CA TYR A 159 8.79 -16.16 -7.73
C TYR A 159 8.58 -17.68 -7.67
N ASN A 160 9.55 -18.39 -7.11
CA ASN A 160 9.46 -19.85 -7.00
C ASN A 160 8.24 -20.27 -6.15
N GLY A 161 7.47 -21.22 -6.66
CA GLY A 161 6.23 -21.71 -6.04
C GLY A 161 4.97 -20.97 -6.49
N SER A 162 5.09 -19.99 -7.39
CA SER A 162 3.96 -19.27 -7.99
C SER A 162 4.20 -19.06 -9.49
N ALA A 163 3.13 -19.11 -10.29
CA ALA A 163 3.15 -18.69 -11.69
C ALA A 163 3.26 -17.15 -11.84
N MET A 164 3.31 -16.42 -10.72
CA MET A 164 3.54 -14.98 -10.69
C MET A 164 4.99 -14.61 -11.05
N PHE A 165 5.15 -13.53 -11.79
CA PHE A 165 6.41 -12.82 -11.96
C PHE A 165 6.21 -11.31 -11.97
N ASN A 166 7.25 -10.54 -11.69
CA ASN A 166 7.25 -9.07 -11.70
C ASN A 166 8.15 -8.57 -12.82
N VAL A 167 7.73 -7.53 -13.53
CA VAL A 167 8.53 -6.82 -14.53
C VAL A 167 8.66 -5.37 -14.09
N ALA A 168 9.89 -4.87 -14.00
CA ALA A 168 10.17 -3.52 -13.53
C ALA A 168 11.16 -2.80 -14.44
N ALA A 169 10.87 -1.54 -14.77
CA ALA A 169 11.87 -0.58 -15.20
C ALA A 169 12.48 0.06 -13.94
N ILE A 170 13.73 -0.29 -13.62
CA ILE A 170 14.45 0.30 -12.50
C ILE A 170 15.33 1.41 -13.04
N MET A 171 14.97 2.67 -12.75
CA MET A 171 15.65 3.83 -13.30
C MET A 171 15.89 4.91 -12.25
N SER A 172 16.93 5.71 -12.45
CA SER A 172 17.25 6.86 -11.60
C SER A 172 17.53 8.10 -12.45
N THR A 173 17.33 9.26 -11.85
CA THR A 173 17.75 10.56 -12.39
C THR A 173 18.59 11.32 -11.37
N GLU A 174 19.45 12.22 -11.82
CA GLU A 174 20.17 13.19 -10.98
C GLU A 174 19.32 14.45 -10.69
N ASN A 175 18.20 14.64 -11.41
CA ASN A 175 17.37 15.82 -11.30
C ASN A 175 16.59 15.86 -9.99
N ASP A 176 16.74 16.98 -9.26
CA ASP A 176 16.04 17.23 -8.00
C ASP A 176 14.62 17.75 -8.21
N SER A 177 13.79 17.69 -7.16
CA SER A 177 12.38 18.06 -7.19
C SER A 177 11.57 17.31 -8.26
N THR A 178 12.02 16.13 -8.67
CA THR A 178 11.34 15.32 -9.68
C THR A 178 10.12 14.61 -9.08
N ALA A 179 9.00 14.69 -9.79
CA ALA A 179 7.79 13.93 -9.53
C ALA A 179 7.49 12.99 -10.69
N ILE A 180 7.03 11.77 -10.44
CA ILE A 180 6.71 10.82 -11.52
C ILE A 180 5.34 10.18 -11.38
N LEU A 181 4.74 9.84 -12.52
CA LEU A 181 3.73 8.79 -12.68
C LEU A 181 4.22 7.81 -13.75
N TYR A 182 3.67 6.60 -13.76
CA TYR A 182 3.94 5.64 -14.82
C TYR A 182 2.75 4.77 -15.20
N ASP A 183 2.69 4.46 -16.50
CA ASP A 183 1.88 3.40 -17.07
C ASP A 183 2.81 2.27 -17.51
N ALA A 184 2.34 1.03 -17.42
CA ALA A 184 3.12 -0.13 -17.82
C ALA A 184 2.24 -1.28 -18.31
N GLY A 185 2.82 -2.25 -19.03
CA GLY A 185 2.06 -3.40 -19.50
C GLY A 185 2.83 -4.27 -20.48
N LEU A 186 2.09 -5.09 -21.22
CA LEU A 186 2.60 -5.94 -22.29
C LEU A 186 1.95 -5.52 -23.62
N ILE A 187 2.74 -5.48 -24.69
CA ILE A 187 2.25 -5.24 -26.04
C ILE A 187 2.84 -6.26 -27.02
N SER A 188 2.08 -6.62 -28.05
CA SER A 188 2.60 -7.43 -29.15
C SER A 188 2.05 -6.96 -30.49
N LYS A 189 2.89 -7.06 -31.52
CA LYS A 189 2.48 -6.89 -32.91
C LYS A 189 1.73 -8.12 -33.44
N GLN A 190 1.82 -9.25 -32.75
CA GLN A 190 1.03 -10.44 -33.04
C GLN A 190 -0.31 -10.37 -32.32
N GLN A 191 -1.31 -11.03 -32.90
CA GLN A 191 -2.61 -11.22 -32.26
C GLN A 191 -2.49 -12.30 -31.16
N ASN A 192 -1.99 -11.93 -29.98
CA ASN A 192 -1.88 -12.85 -28.85
C ASN A 192 -3.20 -13.12 -28.13
N TRP A 193 -4.11 -12.14 -28.11
CA TRP A 193 -5.34 -12.24 -27.33
C TRP A 193 -6.56 -12.33 -28.23
N SER A 194 -7.40 -13.31 -27.94
CA SER A 194 -8.73 -13.47 -28.52
C SER A 194 -9.75 -12.59 -27.78
N ASN A 195 -9.62 -12.51 -26.46
CA ASN A 195 -10.52 -11.77 -25.59
C ASN A 195 -9.75 -11.08 -24.46
N ILE A 196 -10.29 -9.96 -23.99
CA ILE A 196 -9.86 -9.27 -22.77
C ILE A 196 -10.89 -9.52 -21.68
N SER A 197 -10.45 -9.93 -20.49
CA SER A 197 -11.32 -10.13 -19.33
C SER A 197 -10.89 -9.26 -18.14
N TYR A 198 -11.85 -8.94 -17.27
CA TYR A 198 -11.63 -8.23 -16.02
C TYR A 198 -12.86 -8.35 -15.12
N ALA A 199 -12.68 -8.16 -13.81
CA ALA A 199 -13.81 -7.95 -12.91
C ALA A 199 -14.23 -6.48 -12.98
N ASP A 200 -15.52 -6.21 -13.23
CA ASP A 200 -16.06 -4.87 -13.02
C ASP A 200 -16.03 -4.49 -11.53
N VAL A 201 -16.32 -3.23 -11.23
CA VAL A 201 -16.31 -2.72 -9.85
C VAL A 201 -17.31 -3.43 -8.90
N TYR A 202 -18.25 -4.20 -9.45
CA TYR A 202 -19.21 -5.01 -8.71
C TYR A 202 -18.81 -6.50 -8.62
N ASP A 203 -17.56 -6.85 -8.94
CA ASP A 203 -17.01 -8.22 -8.92
C ASP A 203 -17.66 -9.16 -9.96
N ASN A 204 -18.22 -8.63 -11.05
CA ASN A 204 -18.69 -9.47 -12.15
C ASN A 204 -17.61 -9.58 -13.23
N MET A 205 -17.30 -10.81 -13.63
CA MET A 205 -16.40 -11.05 -14.77
C MET A 205 -17.02 -10.48 -16.05
N LYS A 206 -16.26 -9.65 -16.75
CA LYS A 206 -16.53 -9.17 -18.10
C LYS A 206 -15.53 -9.81 -19.06
N THR A 207 -15.97 -10.06 -20.27
CA THR A 207 -15.13 -10.56 -21.36
C THR A 207 -15.53 -9.87 -22.64
N VAL A 208 -14.53 -9.30 -23.33
CA VAL A 208 -14.70 -8.53 -24.55
C VAL A 208 -13.81 -9.12 -25.63
N ALA A 209 -14.38 -9.45 -26.78
CA ALA A 209 -13.62 -9.92 -27.94
C ALA A 209 -12.70 -8.81 -28.46
N VAL A 210 -11.46 -9.16 -28.77
CA VAL A 210 -10.50 -8.22 -29.36
C VAL A 210 -10.89 -7.92 -30.80
N GLN A 211 -10.88 -6.64 -31.16
CA GLN A 211 -11.12 -6.19 -32.53
C GLN A 211 -9.90 -5.45 -33.09
N ALA A 212 -9.61 -5.65 -34.38
CA ALA A 212 -8.50 -4.96 -35.05
C ALA A 212 -8.62 -3.43 -35.03
N THR A 213 -9.85 -2.91 -34.89
CA THR A 213 -10.16 -1.47 -34.84
C THR A 213 -10.16 -0.90 -33.42
N ASP A 214 -9.87 -1.70 -32.40
CA ASP A 214 -9.85 -1.22 -31.02
C ASP A 214 -8.76 -0.16 -30.81
N THR A 215 -9.17 0.99 -30.29
CA THR A 215 -8.28 1.99 -29.70
C THR A 215 -8.07 1.69 -28.22
N VAL A 216 -7.08 2.34 -27.59
CA VAL A 216 -6.85 2.25 -26.15
C VAL A 216 -8.12 2.60 -25.37
N LYS A 217 -8.52 1.72 -24.47
CA LYS A 217 -9.64 1.89 -23.54
C LYS A 217 -9.12 1.71 -22.12
N ASN A 218 -9.47 2.64 -21.23
CA ASN A 218 -9.19 2.52 -19.80
C ASN A 218 -10.40 1.90 -19.11
N GLN A 219 -10.18 0.95 -18.20
CA GLN A 219 -11.24 0.20 -17.52
C GLN A 219 -11.25 0.47 -16.02
N ASP A 220 -12.43 0.76 -15.49
CA ASP A 220 -12.79 0.68 -14.08
C ASP A 220 -12.96 -0.78 -13.71
N VAL A 221 -12.02 -1.29 -12.92
CA VAL A 221 -11.94 -2.72 -12.57
C VAL A 221 -11.78 -2.89 -11.08
N LYS A 222 -12.26 -4.02 -10.57
CA LYS A 222 -11.90 -4.51 -9.24
C LYS A 222 -10.60 -5.33 -9.29
N TYR A 223 -9.90 -5.47 -8.17
CA TYR A 223 -8.61 -6.19 -8.05
C TYR A 223 -7.45 -5.61 -8.87
N ARG A 224 -7.64 -4.42 -9.45
CA ARG A 224 -6.65 -3.73 -10.30
C ARG A 224 -6.08 -4.60 -11.44
N ALA A 225 -6.86 -5.56 -11.95
CA ALA A 225 -6.36 -6.58 -12.88
C ALA A 225 -7.06 -6.52 -14.25
N ILE A 226 -6.26 -6.68 -15.30
CA ILE A 226 -6.71 -6.87 -16.69
C ILE A 226 -6.13 -8.19 -17.22
N ILE A 227 -6.93 -8.96 -17.95
CA ILE A 227 -6.56 -10.32 -18.38
C ILE A 227 -6.59 -10.41 -19.89
N GLY A 228 -5.48 -10.85 -20.48
CA GLY A 228 -5.41 -11.24 -21.89
C GLY A 228 -5.59 -12.74 -22.04
N ASN A 229 -6.56 -13.18 -22.84
CA ASN A 229 -6.86 -14.59 -23.08
C ASN A 229 -6.35 -15.01 -24.46
N SER A 230 -5.39 -15.93 -24.50
CA SER A 230 -4.93 -16.59 -25.72
C SER A 230 -5.61 -17.94 -25.91
N SER A 231 -5.30 -18.64 -27.00
CA SER A 231 -5.81 -19.99 -27.26
C SER A 231 -5.27 -21.05 -26.30
N ASN A 232 -4.16 -20.76 -25.59
CA ASN A 232 -3.46 -21.72 -24.73
C ASN A 232 -3.46 -21.33 -23.25
N GLY A 233 -4.19 -20.28 -22.87
CA GLY A 233 -4.28 -19.84 -21.48
C GLY A 233 -4.49 -18.34 -21.34
N SER A 234 -4.28 -17.84 -20.12
CA SER A 234 -4.54 -16.45 -19.77
C SER A 234 -3.39 -15.86 -18.96
N ILE A 235 -3.15 -14.56 -19.15
CA ILE A 235 -2.21 -13.76 -18.37
C ILE A 235 -2.95 -12.57 -17.77
N ALA A 236 -2.87 -12.40 -16.46
CA ALA A 236 -3.35 -11.21 -15.76
C ALA A 236 -2.19 -10.23 -15.56
N VAL A 237 -2.43 -8.94 -15.81
CA VAL A 237 -1.51 -7.84 -15.51
C VAL A 237 -2.15 -6.97 -14.42
N PHE A 238 -1.40 -6.71 -13.35
CA PHE A 238 -1.88 -5.95 -12.18
C PHE A 238 -0.71 -5.27 -11.44
N PRO A 239 -0.97 -4.18 -10.70
CA PRO A 239 0.06 -3.48 -9.93
C PRO A 239 0.24 -4.06 -8.52
N ALA A 240 1.25 -3.58 -7.79
CA ALA A 240 1.27 -3.71 -6.33
C ALA A 240 -0.01 -3.11 -5.74
N PRO A 241 -0.69 -3.77 -4.77
CA PRO A 241 -2.03 -3.37 -4.32
C PRO A 241 -2.05 -2.01 -3.61
N HIS A 242 -0.95 -1.60 -2.97
CA HIS A 242 -0.88 -0.33 -2.23
C HIS A 242 0.16 0.64 -2.81
N GLN A 243 1.39 0.16 -3.10
CA GLN A 243 2.49 1.04 -3.54
C GLN A 243 2.23 1.76 -4.88
N TYR A 244 1.37 1.20 -5.74
CA TYR A 244 1.08 1.79 -7.05
C TYR A 244 0.23 3.06 -7.00
N PHE A 245 -0.33 3.39 -5.84
CA PHE A 245 -1.26 4.50 -5.71
C PHE A 245 -0.54 5.71 -5.14
N TYR A 246 -0.56 6.82 -5.90
CA TYR A 246 -0.12 8.10 -5.37
C TYR A 246 -1.18 8.64 -4.39
N PRO A 247 -0.77 9.37 -3.34
CA PRO A 247 -1.68 9.68 -2.25
C PRO A 247 -2.71 10.74 -2.67
N LEU A 248 -3.98 10.45 -2.38
CA LEU A 248 -5.15 11.29 -2.66
C LEU A 248 -6.01 11.46 -1.39
N ASP A 249 -6.97 12.38 -1.45
CA ASP A 249 -8.03 12.51 -0.43
C ASP A 249 -9.25 11.63 -0.76
N GLU A 250 -9.32 11.13 -2.00
CA GLU A 250 -10.37 10.25 -2.48
C GLU A 250 -9.82 8.91 -2.96
N ALA A 251 -10.63 7.86 -2.87
CA ALA A 251 -10.30 6.51 -3.32
C ALA A 251 -10.98 6.15 -4.65
N PHE A 252 -11.17 7.12 -5.56
CA PHE A 252 -11.88 6.87 -6.82
C PHE A 252 -11.22 5.76 -7.64
N ASN A 253 -12.05 4.95 -8.33
CA ASN A 253 -11.53 4.08 -9.38
C ASN A 253 -11.23 4.91 -10.63
N LEU A 254 -9.99 5.37 -10.73
CA LEU A 254 -9.53 6.22 -11.83
C LEU A 254 -9.20 5.42 -13.10
N LYS A 255 -9.82 4.26 -13.29
CA LYS A 255 -9.62 3.34 -14.41
C LYS A 255 -8.16 2.93 -14.57
N PHE A 256 -7.65 2.24 -13.56
CA PHE A 256 -6.23 1.94 -13.40
C PHE A 256 -5.66 0.89 -14.37
N THR A 257 -6.48 0.36 -15.28
CA THR A 257 -6.03 -0.59 -16.31
C THR A 257 -6.39 -0.11 -17.70
N TRP A 258 -5.70 -0.64 -18.70
CA TRP A 258 -5.95 -0.35 -20.11
C TRP A 258 -5.82 -1.59 -20.98
N TYR A 259 -6.49 -1.57 -22.13
CA TYR A 259 -6.23 -2.47 -23.24
C TYR A 259 -6.45 -1.75 -24.58
N GLY A 260 -5.90 -2.29 -25.66
CA GLY A 260 -6.17 -1.83 -27.03
C GLY A 260 -4.92 -1.60 -27.87
N SER A 261 -5.12 -1.11 -29.09
CA SER A 261 -4.03 -0.93 -30.05
C SER A 261 -3.27 0.38 -29.85
N ASN A 262 -1.99 0.37 -30.22
CA ASN A 262 -1.15 1.54 -30.37
C ASN A 262 -1.08 2.41 -29.11
N PHE A 263 -0.75 1.80 -27.97
CA PHE A 263 -0.79 2.48 -26.67
C PHE A 263 -0.04 3.83 -26.69
N LYS A 264 -0.73 4.89 -26.27
CA LYS A 264 -0.25 6.30 -26.28
C LYS A 264 0.28 6.78 -27.64
N ASN A 265 -0.10 6.13 -28.74
CA ASN A 265 0.48 6.32 -30.07
C ASN A 265 2.02 6.18 -30.11
N ALA A 266 2.60 5.47 -29.14
CA ALA A 266 4.05 5.34 -28.94
C ALA A 266 4.53 3.88 -28.97
N PHE A 267 3.63 2.92 -28.78
CA PHE A 267 3.91 1.49 -28.78
C PHE A 267 3.02 0.81 -29.81
N GLU A 268 3.62 0.29 -30.88
CA GLU A 268 2.91 -0.40 -31.95
C GLU A 268 2.43 -1.80 -31.50
N GLY A 269 1.22 -2.17 -31.90
CA GLY A 269 0.62 -3.48 -31.60
C GLY A 269 -0.58 -3.38 -30.65
N TYR A 270 -1.06 -4.52 -30.20
CA TYR A 270 -2.21 -4.62 -29.30
C TYR A 270 -1.73 -4.97 -27.88
N GLY A 271 -2.18 -4.20 -26.88
CA GLY A 271 -1.62 -4.19 -25.53
C GLY A 271 -2.64 -4.35 -24.39
N ILE A 272 -2.18 -4.78 -23.21
CA ILE A 272 -2.88 -4.71 -21.92
C ILE A 272 -1.92 -4.18 -20.86
N GLY A 273 -2.43 -3.47 -19.86
CA GLY A 273 -1.60 -3.01 -18.76
C GLY A 273 -2.29 -2.20 -17.69
N ILE A 274 -1.46 -1.56 -16.87
CA ILE A 274 -1.83 -0.63 -15.79
C ILE A 274 -1.54 0.81 -16.21
N ARG A 275 -2.33 1.76 -15.70
CA ARG A 275 -2.12 3.19 -15.95
C ARG A 275 -2.50 4.07 -14.76
N GLN A 276 -1.83 5.23 -14.65
CA GLN A 276 -2.09 6.25 -13.64
C GLN A 276 -2.74 7.48 -14.25
N ASP A 277 -3.71 8.05 -13.53
CA ASP A 277 -4.42 9.24 -14.00
C ASP A 277 -3.56 10.45 -13.63
N ILE A 278 -3.41 11.38 -14.57
CA ILE A 278 -2.60 12.58 -14.35
C ILE A 278 -3.25 13.49 -13.30
N PHE A 279 -4.58 13.55 -13.26
CA PHE A 279 -5.34 14.53 -12.50
C PHE A 279 -5.96 13.98 -11.23
N GLY A 280 -5.89 12.68 -10.96
CA GLY A 280 -6.30 12.10 -9.68
C GLY A 280 -7.72 12.47 -9.28
N ASP A 281 -7.87 12.92 -8.03
CA ASP A 281 -9.09 13.48 -7.46
C ASP A 281 -9.32 14.96 -7.81
N ARG A 282 -8.44 15.57 -8.62
CA ARG A 282 -8.44 16.98 -9.04
C ARG A 282 -8.30 17.99 -7.89
N ARG A 283 -7.73 17.57 -6.75
CA ARG A 283 -7.47 18.44 -5.59
C ARG A 283 -6.00 18.86 -5.53
N PHE A 284 -5.18 18.06 -4.84
CA PHE A 284 -3.74 18.28 -4.70
C PHE A 284 -2.98 17.38 -5.65
N VAL A 285 -3.17 16.06 -5.57
CA VAL A 285 -2.56 15.10 -6.50
C VAL A 285 -1.01 15.12 -6.44
N PRO A 286 -0.41 14.91 -5.26
CA PRO A 286 1.03 14.73 -5.14
C PRO A 286 1.46 13.42 -5.83
N TRP A 287 2.07 13.52 -7.01
CA TRP A 287 2.69 12.39 -7.70
C TRP A 287 3.86 11.80 -6.89
N PHE A 288 4.37 10.63 -7.26
CA PHE A 288 5.47 9.97 -6.57
C PHE A 288 6.71 10.86 -6.48
N ASN A 289 7.38 10.84 -5.32
CA ASN A 289 8.72 11.38 -5.18
C ASN A 289 9.67 10.60 -6.08
N ALA A 290 10.59 11.30 -6.75
CA ALA A 290 11.76 10.70 -7.36
C ALA A 290 13.03 11.48 -6.94
N PRO A 291 13.51 11.29 -5.69
CA PRO A 291 14.69 12.01 -5.22
C PRO A 291 15.93 11.67 -6.07
N PRO A 292 16.91 12.59 -6.21
CA PRO A 292 18.12 12.35 -6.98
C PRO A 292 18.83 11.04 -6.62
N ASN A 293 19.29 10.31 -7.63
CA ASN A 293 20.07 9.08 -7.52
C ASN A 293 19.37 7.93 -6.79
N THR A 294 18.04 7.98 -6.66
CA THR A 294 17.25 6.87 -6.11
C THR A 294 16.74 5.97 -7.23
N ALA A 295 16.75 4.66 -6.99
CA ALA A 295 16.32 3.66 -7.96
C ALA A 295 14.79 3.51 -7.93
N GLN A 296 14.10 4.24 -8.79
CA GLN A 296 12.65 4.18 -8.92
C GLN A 296 12.24 2.88 -9.60
N ARG A 297 11.40 2.07 -8.94
CA ARG A 297 10.96 0.75 -9.42
C ARG A 297 9.55 0.83 -10.04
N LEU A 298 9.47 1.26 -11.30
CA LEU A 298 8.23 1.30 -12.07
C LEU A 298 7.88 -0.14 -12.47
N ASN A 299 6.87 -0.76 -11.86
CA ASN A 299 6.67 -2.20 -12.00
C ASN A 299 5.21 -2.64 -12.15
N PHE A 300 5.03 -3.83 -12.70
CA PHE A 300 3.77 -4.55 -12.72
C PHE A 300 4.00 -6.04 -12.52
N PHE A 301 2.98 -6.72 -12.01
CA PHE A 301 2.97 -8.16 -11.87
C PHE A 301 2.21 -8.80 -13.01
N CYS A 302 2.64 -10.01 -13.35
CA CYS A 302 1.97 -10.91 -14.25
C CYS A 302 1.64 -12.20 -13.50
N GLN A 303 0.43 -12.71 -13.67
CA GLN A 303 0.00 -14.02 -13.18
C GLN A 303 -0.44 -14.87 -14.37
N LEU A 304 0.09 -16.09 -14.48
CA LEU A 304 -0.22 -17.01 -15.57
C LEU A 304 -1.24 -18.07 -15.13
N SER A 305 -2.08 -18.49 -16.05
CA SER A 305 -2.90 -19.70 -15.92
C SER A 305 -3.07 -20.40 -17.27
N ALA A 306 -3.05 -21.73 -17.25
CA ALA A 306 -3.44 -22.56 -18.38
C ALA A 306 -4.96 -22.82 -18.40
N ASP A 307 -5.67 -22.47 -17.33
CA ASP A 307 -7.05 -22.86 -17.05
C ASP A 307 -8.06 -21.69 -17.29
N GLY A 308 -7.60 -20.58 -17.89
CA GLY A 308 -8.46 -19.49 -18.38
C GLY A 308 -8.61 -18.27 -17.46
N ALA A 309 -9.53 -17.36 -17.84
CA ALA A 309 -9.73 -16.05 -17.18
C ALA A 309 -10.19 -16.16 -15.72
N ASP A 310 -11.14 -17.05 -15.43
CA ASP A 310 -11.71 -17.19 -14.09
C ASP A 310 -10.65 -17.68 -13.09
N ASP A 311 -9.84 -18.68 -13.50
CA ASP A 311 -8.77 -19.21 -12.67
C ASP A 311 -7.66 -18.17 -12.45
N VAL A 312 -7.19 -17.49 -13.51
CA VAL A 312 -6.13 -16.49 -13.34
C VAL A 312 -6.59 -15.32 -12.46
N LEU A 313 -7.86 -14.90 -12.56
CA LEU A 313 -8.41 -13.89 -11.67
C LEU A 313 -8.50 -14.40 -10.23
N ALA A 314 -8.94 -15.64 -10.01
CA ALA A 314 -8.99 -16.24 -8.68
C ALA A 314 -7.60 -16.28 -8.02
N GLN A 315 -6.55 -16.57 -8.79
CA GLN A 315 -5.16 -16.51 -8.31
C GLN A 315 -4.72 -15.10 -7.93
N VAL A 316 -5.10 -14.08 -8.72
CA VAL A 316 -4.84 -12.66 -8.37
C VAL A 316 -5.61 -12.25 -7.11
N LYS A 317 -6.89 -12.59 -7.01
CA LYS A 317 -7.73 -12.30 -5.83
C LYS A 317 -7.13 -12.91 -4.56
N LYS A 318 -6.53 -14.10 -4.64
CA LYS A 318 -5.89 -14.75 -3.49
C LYS A 318 -4.73 -13.92 -2.91
N LEU A 319 -4.04 -13.12 -3.72
CA LEU A 319 -2.93 -12.28 -3.26
C LEU A 319 -3.37 -11.17 -2.28
N THR A 320 -4.62 -10.74 -2.34
CA THR A 320 -5.20 -9.71 -1.45
C THR A 320 -6.37 -10.23 -0.61
N HIS A 321 -6.46 -11.56 -0.45
CA HIS A 321 -7.60 -12.22 0.22
C HIS A 321 -8.99 -11.81 -0.34
N ASN A 322 -9.06 -11.54 -1.64
CA ASN A 322 -10.22 -10.99 -2.36
C ASN A 322 -10.54 -9.54 -1.98
N ASP A 323 -9.52 -8.72 -1.74
CA ASP A 323 -9.62 -7.35 -1.21
C ASP A 323 -10.37 -7.30 0.12
N LYS A 324 -10.04 -8.26 1.00
CA LYS A 324 -10.62 -8.38 2.34
C LYS A 324 -9.54 -8.53 3.40
N TYR A 325 -9.79 -7.96 4.56
CA TYR A 325 -9.04 -8.21 5.77
C TYR A 325 -9.54 -9.53 6.39
N PRO A 326 -8.74 -10.61 6.36
CA PRO A 326 -9.18 -11.91 6.86
C PRO A 326 -9.40 -11.87 8.38
N SER A 327 -10.40 -12.60 8.86
CA SER A 327 -10.60 -12.79 10.30
C SER A 327 -9.41 -13.54 10.91
N LEU A 328 -9.01 -13.11 12.11
CA LEU A 328 -7.92 -13.71 12.88
C LEU A 328 -8.44 -14.09 14.27
N PRO A 329 -8.28 -15.35 14.74
CA PRO A 329 -8.77 -15.77 16.05
C PRO A 329 -8.22 -14.90 17.19
N GLY A 330 -9.11 -14.42 18.06
CA GLY A 330 -8.76 -13.51 19.17
C GLY A 330 -8.64 -12.04 18.75
N TYR A 331 -8.96 -11.70 17.51
CA TYR A 331 -8.87 -10.33 17.00
C TYR A 331 -10.18 -9.83 16.37
N LYS A 332 -10.35 -8.50 16.37
CA LYS A 332 -11.31 -7.74 15.56
C LYS A 332 -10.61 -6.65 14.76
N THR A 333 -11.10 -6.38 13.56
CA THR A 333 -10.52 -5.38 12.66
C THR A 333 -11.13 -4.00 12.91
N MET A 334 -10.28 -2.97 12.93
CA MET A 334 -10.69 -1.58 13.09
C MET A 334 -10.04 -0.69 12.03
N ALA A 335 -10.86 0.08 11.32
CA ALA A 335 -10.41 1.17 10.45
C ALA A 335 -10.78 2.52 11.07
N SER A 336 -9.97 3.56 10.79
CA SER A 336 -10.18 4.90 11.34
C SER A 336 -9.97 5.98 10.28
N HIS A 337 -10.59 7.13 10.53
CA HIS A 337 -10.42 8.39 9.79
C HIS A 337 -11.16 8.41 8.44
N PHE A 338 -12.47 8.68 8.51
CA PHE A 338 -13.35 8.77 7.35
C PHE A 338 -14.31 9.96 7.48
N HIS A 339 -14.42 10.71 6.39
CA HIS A 339 -15.21 11.93 6.25
C HIS A 339 -16.39 11.69 5.29
N ASN A 340 -17.26 10.72 5.58
CA ASN A 340 -18.38 10.40 4.69
C ASN A 340 -19.31 11.61 4.48
N GLU A 341 -19.30 12.56 5.42
CA GLU A 341 -20.15 13.75 5.45
C GLU A 341 -21.64 13.38 5.39
N PHE A 342 -21.98 12.15 5.81
CA PHE A 342 -23.31 11.58 5.63
C PHE A 342 -24.34 12.34 6.46
N VAL A 343 -23.96 12.78 7.66
CA VAL A 343 -24.80 13.63 8.52
C VAL A 343 -25.21 14.89 7.77
N MET A 344 -24.25 15.58 7.15
CA MET A 344 -24.51 16.84 6.46
C MET A 344 -25.22 16.64 5.11
N LYS A 345 -24.75 15.68 4.31
CA LYS A 345 -25.23 15.45 2.93
C LYS A 345 -26.58 14.75 2.85
N VAL A 346 -26.99 14.02 3.89
CA VAL A 346 -28.22 13.21 3.90
C VAL A 346 -29.16 13.64 5.03
N ILE A 347 -28.72 13.59 6.29
CA ILE A 347 -29.62 13.78 7.44
C ILE A 347 -30.04 15.26 7.56
N VAL A 348 -29.08 16.17 7.65
CA VAL A 348 -29.34 17.62 7.72
C VAL A 348 -30.02 18.13 6.44
N ALA A 349 -29.65 17.55 5.28
CA ALA A 349 -30.28 17.84 4.00
C ALA A 349 -31.70 17.22 3.83
N ASN A 350 -32.22 16.54 4.86
CA ASN A 350 -33.55 15.90 4.87
C ASN A 350 -33.79 14.96 3.69
N LYS A 351 -32.76 14.20 3.28
CA LYS A 351 -32.88 13.17 2.23
C LYS A 351 -33.33 11.84 2.83
N PRO A 352 -33.95 10.95 2.02
CA PRO A 352 -34.32 9.62 2.47
C PRO A 352 -33.13 8.84 3.04
N MET A 353 -33.30 8.28 4.23
CA MET A 353 -32.30 7.42 4.86
C MET A 353 -32.37 6.01 4.27
N PRO A 354 -31.29 5.47 3.70
CA PRO A 354 -31.27 4.09 3.22
C PRO A 354 -31.34 3.09 4.39
N ASP A 355 -31.75 1.85 4.12
CA ASP A 355 -31.70 0.76 5.10
C ASP A 355 -30.25 0.45 5.52
N THR A 356 -29.34 0.49 4.54
CA THR A 356 -27.90 0.38 4.78
C THR A 356 -27.17 1.29 3.79
N PRO A 357 -26.45 2.33 4.26
CA PRO A 357 -25.64 3.20 3.43
C PRO A 357 -24.55 2.43 2.69
N ASN A 358 -24.13 2.97 1.55
CA ASN A 358 -23.08 2.36 0.73
C ASN A 358 -21.76 2.22 1.49
N PHE A 359 -21.32 3.24 2.24
CA PHE A 359 -20.09 3.15 3.03
C PHE A 359 -20.11 1.97 4.03
N VAL A 360 -21.25 1.70 4.67
CA VAL A 360 -21.40 0.55 5.58
C VAL A 360 -21.27 -0.77 4.83
N LYS A 361 -21.89 -0.89 3.65
CA LYS A 361 -21.76 -2.10 2.80
C LYS A 361 -20.32 -2.34 2.39
N VAL A 362 -19.60 -1.28 2.02
CA VAL A 362 -18.20 -1.33 1.62
C VAL A 362 -17.31 -1.82 2.77
N PHE A 363 -17.42 -1.23 3.97
CA PHE A 363 -16.63 -1.68 5.13
C PHE A 363 -16.91 -3.12 5.52
N LYS A 364 -18.18 -3.55 5.53
CA LYS A 364 -18.53 -4.94 5.77
C LYS A 364 -17.96 -5.87 4.69
N ALA A 365 -17.97 -5.44 3.42
CA ALA A 365 -17.43 -6.22 2.31
C ALA A 365 -15.91 -6.38 2.39
N THR A 366 -15.18 -5.39 2.90
CA THR A 366 -13.72 -5.46 3.11
C THR A 366 -13.32 -6.24 4.37
N GLY A 367 -14.26 -6.71 5.18
CA GLY A 367 -13.95 -7.47 6.41
C GLY A 367 -13.52 -6.59 7.58
N VAL A 368 -13.91 -5.31 7.58
CA VAL A 368 -13.73 -4.41 8.72
C VAL A 368 -14.89 -4.59 9.70
N ASP A 369 -14.59 -4.96 10.95
CA ASP A 369 -15.56 -5.19 12.03
C ASP A 369 -16.00 -3.86 12.69
N MET A 370 -15.08 -2.90 12.78
CA MET A 370 -15.28 -1.65 13.51
C MET A 370 -14.74 -0.45 12.73
N VAL A 371 -15.50 0.64 12.67
CA VAL A 371 -15.11 1.85 11.93
C VAL A 371 -15.21 3.06 12.85
N HIS A 372 -14.12 3.80 12.97
CA HIS A 372 -14.08 5.10 13.63
C HIS A 372 -14.15 6.22 12.59
N LEU A 373 -15.22 6.99 12.64
CA LEU A 373 -15.43 8.15 11.77
C LEU A 373 -14.62 9.37 12.24
N ALA A 374 -14.48 10.37 11.38
CA ALA A 374 -13.80 11.62 11.67
C ALA A 374 -14.60 12.83 11.17
N GLU A 375 -15.94 12.76 11.24
CA GLU A 375 -16.87 13.72 10.65
C GLU A 375 -16.66 15.17 11.12
N PHE A 376 -17.30 16.11 10.42
CA PHE A 376 -17.30 17.54 10.73
C PHE A 376 -15.97 18.27 10.49
N HIS A 377 -15.07 17.69 9.68
CA HIS A 377 -13.89 18.41 9.21
C HIS A 377 -14.26 19.46 8.16
N TYR A 378 -14.03 20.74 8.48
CA TYR A 378 -14.44 21.92 7.67
C TYR A 378 -15.93 22.01 7.32
N THR A 379 -16.77 21.15 7.91
CA THR A 379 -18.22 21.13 7.74
C THR A 379 -18.89 21.29 9.12
N ALA A 380 -20.21 21.46 9.15
CA ALA A 380 -20.97 21.61 10.39
C ALA A 380 -20.54 22.83 11.24
N HIS A 381 -20.88 22.85 12.53
CA HIS A 381 -20.73 24.03 13.41
C HIS A 381 -19.99 23.72 14.72
N PRO A 382 -18.70 23.33 14.70
CA PRO A 382 -17.97 22.89 15.90
C PRO A 382 -17.94 23.90 17.07
N GLN A 383 -18.00 25.20 16.77
CA GLN A 383 -18.02 26.30 17.74
C GLN A 383 -19.44 26.85 18.03
N GLY A 384 -20.47 26.22 17.50
CA GLY A 384 -21.87 26.61 17.60
C GLY A 384 -22.41 27.41 16.42
N PRO A 385 -23.68 27.88 16.46
CA PRO A 385 -24.55 28.00 17.64
C PRO A 385 -24.81 26.67 18.37
N ASP A 386 -24.87 26.73 19.70
CA ASP A 386 -24.77 25.55 20.57
C ASP A 386 -25.86 24.50 20.28
N GLU A 387 -27.12 24.91 20.13
CA GLU A 387 -28.23 23.99 19.80
C GLU A 387 -28.03 23.29 18.46
N LEU A 388 -27.53 24.01 17.45
CA LEU A 388 -27.27 23.43 16.13
C LEU A 388 -26.14 22.41 16.21
N ARG A 389 -25.07 22.74 16.92
CA ARG A 389 -23.94 21.84 17.15
C ARG A 389 -24.36 20.56 17.89
N LEU A 390 -25.15 20.71 18.94
CA LEU A 390 -25.63 19.55 19.70
C LEU A 390 -26.57 18.67 18.88
N LEU A 391 -27.38 19.27 18.00
CA LEU A 391 -28.22 18.53 17.06
C LEU A 391 -27.38 17.75 16.02
N GLU A 392 -26.31 18.34 15.49
CA GLU A 392 -25.38 17.67 14.57
C GLU A 392 -24.71 16.45 15.23
N LEU A 393 -24.23 16.60 16.47
CA LEU A 393 -23.70 15.48 17.26
C LEU A 393 -24.76 14.40 17.50
N LYS A 394 -26.00 14.80 17.84
CA LYS A 394 -27.10 13.86 18.00
C LYS A 394 -27.32 13.05 16.71
N TYR A 395 -27.33 13.69 15.56
CA TYR A 395 -27.48 13.00 14.28
C TYR A 395 -26.33 12.04 13.98
N LEU A 396 -25.09 12.42 14.29
CA LEU A 396 -23.94 11.51 14.19
C LEU A 396 -24.13 10.28 15.09
N PHE A 397 -24.53 10.48 16.34
CA PHE A 397 -24.72 9.38 17.30
C PHE A 397 -25.89 8.47 16.90
N ASP A 398 -27.04 9.03 16.54
CA ASP A 398 -28.20 8.27 16.06
C ASP A 398 -27.87 7.46 14.81
N MET A 399 -27.11 8.04 13.87
CA MET A 399 -26.67 7.36 12.64
C MET A 399 -25.74 6.18 12.97
N CYS A 400 -24.73 6.42 13.80
CA CYS A 400 -23.80 5.38 14.24
C CYS A 400 -24.53 4.23 14.96
N LYS A 401 -25.48 4.56 15.84
CA LYS A 401 -26.35 3.60 16.51
C LYS A 401 -27.18 2.79 15.51
N LYS A 402 -27.86 3.47 14.57
CA LYS A 402 -28.74 2.84 13.57
C LYS A 402 -28.01 1.80 12.72
N TYR A 403 -26.77 2.09 12.33
CA TYR A 403 -26.01 1.23 11.42
C TYR A 403 -24.99 0.33 12.11
N SER A 404 -24.98 0.29 13.45
CA SER A 404 -24.25 -0.69 14.24
C SER A 404 -25.12 -1.90 14.56
N ASP A 405 -24.50 -3.07 14.63
CA ASP A 405 -25.13 -4.33 15.01
C ASP A 405 -24.11 -5.25 15.73
N LYS A 406 -24.50 -6.49 16.04
CA LYS A 406 -23.64 -7.46 16.74
C LYS A 406 -22.38 -7.88 15.97
N ALA A 407 -22.33 -7.62 14.67
CA ALA A 407 -21.27 -8.00 13.74
C ALA A 407 -20.53 -6.77 13.16
N PHE A 408 -20.97 -5.55 13.46
CA PHE A 408 -20.34 -4.34 12.96
C PHE A 408 -20.59 -3.14 13.89
N LEU A 409 -19.53 -2.41 14.25
CA LEU A 409 -19.64 -1.22 15.09
C LEU A 409 -19.17 0.03 14.36
N LEU A 410 -20.06 1.02 14.27
CA LEU A 410 -19.73 2.36 13.78
C LEU A 410 -19.55 3.30 14.98
N MET A 411 -18.35 3.85 15.14
CA MET A 411 -17.98 4.72 16.25
C MET A 411 -17.92 6.18 15.75
N PRO A 412 -18.60 7.11 16.43
CA PRO A 412 -18.51 8.53 16.12
C PRO A 412 -17.14 9.08 16.50
N GLY A 413 -16.68 10.06 15.73
CA GLY A 413 -15.42 10.77 15.93
C GLY A 413 -15.35 11.97 15.00
N GLU A 414 -14.37 12.84 15.26
CA GLU A 414 -14.16 14.09 14.54
C GLU A 414 -12.66 14.28 14.27
N GLU A 415 -12.29 15.08 13.27
CA GLU A 415 -10.92 15.58 13.06
C GLU A 415 -10.83 17.09 13.36
N PRO A 416 -10.61 17.51 14.62
CA PRO A 416 -10.48 18.92 14.96
C PRO A 416 -9.13 19.51 14.55
N ASN A 417 -9.14 20.84 14.38
CA ASN A 417 -7.95 21.68 14.17
C ASN A 417 -7.66 22.56 15.40
N GLU A 418 -8.52 22.49 16.41
CA GLU A 418 -8.55 23.33 17.60
C GLU A 418 -7.65 22.76 18.72
N PHE A 419 -7.21 23.65 19.61
CA PHE A 419 -6.57 23.34 20.90
C PHE A 419 -5.16 22.73 20.89
N PHE A 420 -4.94 21.55 20.28
CA PHE A 420 -3.67 20.81 20.41
C PHE A 420 -2.63 21.17 19.34
N GLY A 421 -3.03 21.81 18.24
CA GLY A 421 -2.17 22.13 17.09
C GLY A 421 -2.09 20.97 16.09
N GLY A 422 -1.94 21.30 14.81
CA GLY A 422 -2.08 20.32 13.73
C GLY A 422 -3.52 19.80 13.63
N HIS A 423 -3.71 18.70 12.90
CA HIS A 423 -4.97 17.95 12.93
C HIS A 423 -4.83 16.76 13.87
N TRP A 424 -5.90 16.44 14.59
CA TRP A 424 -5.94 15.31 15.50
C TRP A 424 -7.30 14.65 15.45
N LEU A 425 -7.40 13.41 15.93
CA LEU A 425 -8.67 12.72 16.12
C LEU A 425 -8.90 12.48 17.60
N GLN A 426 -10.17 12.28 17.96
CA GLN A 426 -10.59 11.82 19.27
C GLN A 426 -11.48 10.60 19.15
N LEU A 427 -11.41 9.72 20.15
CA LEU A 427 -12.34 8.61 20.34
C LEU A 427 -12.75 8.56 21.82
N PHE A 428 -13.99 8.91 22.13
CA PHE A 428 -14.62 8.65 23.42
C PHE A 428 -15.16 7.22 23.51
N PRO A 429 -15.35 6.60 24.69
CA PRO A 429 -15.84 5.24 24.83
C PRO A 429 -17.37 5.08 24.63
N LYS A 430 -18.07 6.19 24.39
CA LYS A 430 -19.52 6.30 24.23
C LYS A 430 -19.82 7.67 23.56
N PRO A 431 -21.07 7.96 23.17
CA PRO A 431 -21.45 9.30 22.74
C PRO A 431 -21.19 10.36 23.83
N VAL A 432 -20.54 11.46 23.47
CA VAL A 432 -20.22 12.59 24.35
C VAL A 432 -20.57 13.89 23.64
N TYR A 433 -21.46 14.68 24.24
CA TYR A 433 -21.83 15.98 23.70
C TYR A 433 -20.82 17.05 24.11
N TRP A 434 -20.24 17.72 23.11
CA TRP A 434 -19.23 18.73 23.35
C TRP A 434 -19.20 19.81 22.26
N ILE A 435 -18.83 21.02 22.66
CA ILE A 435 -18.75 22.21 21.83
C ILE A 435 -17.32 22.75 21.93
N MET A 436 -16.69 23.01 20.78
CA MET A 436 -15.31 23.52 20.69
C MET A 436 -15.23 25.04 20.96
N SER A 437 -16.09 25.53 21.86
CA SER A 437 -16.12 26.92 22.27
C SER A 437 -16.69 27.00 23.68
N ARG A 438 -16.08 27.85 24.53
CA ARG A 438 -16.63 28.24 25.82
C ARG A 438 -16.83 29.75 25.83
N LYS A 439 -18.10 30.19 25.74
CA LYS A 439 -18.48 31.60 25.60
C LYS A 439 -18.80 32.22 26.96
N GLY A 440 -18.25 33.41 27.23
CA GLY A 440 -18.56 34.18 28.45
C GLY A 440 -18.33 33.37 29.73
N ASP A 441 -19.32 33.41 30.63
CA ASP A 441 -19.27 32.72 31.93
C ASP A 441 -19.72 31.25 31.86
N ALA A 442 -19.84 30.67 30.67
CA ALA A 442 -20.22 29.26 30.52
C ALA A 442 -19.23 28.33 31.25
N HIS A 443 -19.79 27.36 31.97
CA HIS A 443 -19.03 26.32 32.65
C HIS A 443 -18.48 25.29 31.65
N VAL A 444 -17.34 24.69 32.01
CA VAL A 444 -16.72 23.59 31.24
C VAL A 444 -17.68 22.40 31.14
N GLU A 445 -18.36 22.07 32.23
CA GLU A 445 -19.45 21.08 32.25
C GLU A 445 -20.79 21.77 32.49
N SER A 446 -21.82 21.36 31.77
CA SER A 446 -23.20 21.83 31.96
C SER A 446 -24.20 20.69 31.74
N MET A 447 -25.42 20.84 32.24
CA MET A 447 -26.51 19.89 32.03
C MET A 447 -27.54 20.50 31.08
N HIS A 448 -27.65 19.93 29.89
CA HIS A 448 -28.64 20.30 28.90
C HIS A 448 -29.93 19.50 29.10
N PRO A 449 -31.13 20.12 29.05
CA PRO A 449 -32.40 19.42 29.29
C PRO A 449 -32.68 18.29 28.29
N VAL A 450 -32.13 18.36 27.08
CA VAL A 450 -32.35 17.36 26.01
C VAL A 450 -31.18 16.38 25.86
N TYR A 451 -29.94 16.86 25.95
CA TYR A 451 -28.74 16.08 25.60
C TYR A 451 -28.00 15.54 26.82
N GLY A 452 -28.44 15.90 28.03
CA GLY A 452 -27.75 15.54 29.27
C GLY A 452 -26.46 16.34 29.44
N LYS A 453 -25.39 15.67 29.87
CA LYS A 453 -24.11 16.36 30.11
C LYS A 453 -23.51 16.89 28.81
N VAL A 454 -23.16 18.17 28.79
CA VAL A 454 -22.51 18.87 27.68
C VAL A 454 -21.22 19.52 28.16
N TYR A 455 -20.17 19.38 27.35
CA TYR A 455 -18.85 19.97 27.59
C TYR A 455 -18.59 21.19 26.70
N ASN A 456 -18.29 22.34 27.27
CA ASN A 456 -17.88 23.55 26.54
C ASN A 456 -16.38 23.73 26.67
N ILE A 457 -15.63 23.51 25.59
CA ILE A 457 -14.16 23.46 25.62
C ILE A 457 -13.58 24.71 24.97
N GLY A 458 -12.79 25.47 25.71
CA GLY A 458 -12.17 26.71 25.22
C GLY A 458 -10.67 26.62 24.95
N ASN A 459 -9.97 25.56 25.40
CA ASN A 459 -8.52 25.45 25.27
C ASN A 459 -8.02 24.00 25.45
N ALA A 460 -6.71 23.79 25.22
CA ALA A 460 -6.05 22.49 25.33
C ALA A 460 -6.16 21.83 26.71
N LYS A 461 -6.11 22.62 27.80
CA LYS A 461 -6.22 22.08 29.16
C LYS A 461 -7.62 21.53 29.43
N GLU A 462 -8.64 22.24 28.96
CA GLU A 462 -10.03 21.81 29.06
C GLU A 462 -10.31 20.59 28.16
N MET A 463 -9.71 20.52 26.96
CA MET A 463 -9.81 19.34 26.12
C MET A 463 -9.14 18.11 26.74
N GLN A 464 -7.95 18.28 27.35
CA GLN A 464 -7.30 17.23 28.12
C GLN A 464 -8.19 16.77 29.28
N TYR A 465 -8.79 17.71 30.02
CA TYR A 465 -9.74 17.38 31.10
C TYR A 465 -10.91 16.54 30.59
N LEU A 466 -11.52 16.91 29.46
CA LEU A 466 -12.60 16.15 28.83
C LEU A 466 -12.16 14.70 28.52
N LEU A 467 -10.99 14.52 27.88
CA LEU A 467 -10.46 13.20 27.60
C LEU A 467 -10.22 12.38 28.89
N GLU A 468 -9.81 13.03 29.98
CA GLU A 468 -9.58 12.36 31.26
C GLU A 468 -10.90 11.93 31.93
N VAL A 469 -11.89 12.81 32.02
CA VAL A 469 -13.16 12.51 32.72
C VAL A 469 -14.05 11.54 31.95
N GLU A 470 -14.06 11.61 30.62
CA GLU A 470 -14.80 10.68 29.77
C GLU A 470 -13.95 9.48 29.32
N LYS A 471 -12.69 9.37 29.78
CA LYS A 471 -11.74 8.31 29.40
C LYS A 471 -11.48 8.19 27.89
N GLY A 472 -11.62 9.29 27.15
CA GLY A 472 -11.36 9.34 25.72
C GLY A 472 -9.88 9.23 25.37
N LEU A 473 -9.61 8.92 24.11
CA LEU A 473 -8.26 8.94 23.52
C LEU A 473 -8.18 10.01 22.43
N ALA A 474 -7.00 10.58 22.23
CA ALA A 474 -6.70 11.47 21.10
C ALA A 474 -5.37 11.10 20.45
N TRP A 475 -5.20 11.40 19.16
CA TRP A 475 -3.92 11.21 18.47
C TRP A 475 -3.77 12.16 17.29
N THR A 476 -2.53 12.38 16.89
CA THR A 476 -2.17 13.23 15.73
C THR A 476 -2.59 12.55 14.43
N ALA A 477 -3.43 13.21 13.64
CA ALA A 477 -3.77 12.78 12.28
C ALA A 477 -2.59 13.03 11.35
N HIS A 478 -2.34 12.14 10.38
CA HIS A 478 -1.34 12.29 9.31
C HIS A 478 -0.03 13.01 9.74
N ALA A 479 0.53 12.60 10.88
CA ALA A 479 1.59 13.32 11.59
C ALA A 479 2.83 13.66 10.75
N ARG A 480 3.32 14.90 10.80
CA ARG A 480 4.43 15.44 9.98
C ARG A 480 4.11 15.66 8.49
N THR A 481 2.86 15.62 8.05
CA THR A 481 2.45 16.12 6.72
C THR A 481 1.07 16.78 6.79
N LYS A 482 0.56 17.26 5.65
CA LYS A 482 -0.71 18.00 5.54
C LYS A 482 -0.83 19.08 6.64
N GLY A 483 -1.99 19.20 7.28
CA GLY A 483 -2.24 20.11 8.39
C GLY A 483 -1.45 19.81 9.67
N SER A 484 -0.87 18.62 9.77
CA SER A 484 -0.03 18.19 10.91
C SER A 484 1.47 18.35 10.65
N THR A 485 1.86 19.23 9.72
CA THR A 485 3.28 19.53 9.45
C THR A 485 3.99 20.09 10.69
N GLY A 486 5.04 19.39 11.14
CA GLY A 486 5.81 19.71 12.35
C GLY A 486 5.18 19.23 13.67
N PHE A 487 4.09 18.46 13.61
CA PHE A 487 3.44 17.84 14.76
C PHE A 487 3.58 16.31 14.67
N PRO A 488 3.78 15.61 15.79
CA PRO A 488 3.70 16.08 17.18
C PRO A 488 4.95 16.77 17.74
N ASP A 489 6.04 16.88 16.97
CA ASP A 489 7.35 17.35 17.44
C ASP A 489 7.29 18.68 18.21
N LYS A 490 6.48 19.65 17.75
CA LYS A 490 6.32 20.97 18.37
C LYS A 490 5.60 20.96 19.73
N TYR A 491 4.75 19.96 20.00
CA TYR A 491 3.99 19.88 21.25
C TYR A 491 4.34 18.66 22.12
N LYS A 492 5.38 17.91 21.78
CA LYS A 492 5.77 16.71 22.54
C LYS A 492 6.02 16.96 24.03
N GLU A 493 6.35 18.19 24.40
CA GLU A 493 6.57 18.58 25.80
C GLU A 493 5.29 19.05 26.53
N GLN A 494 4.18 19.22 25.81
CA GLN A 494 2.94 19.76 26.38
C GLN A 494 2.26 18.74 27.32
N PRO A 495 1.56 19.20 28.38
CA PRO A 495 0.91 18.32 29.34
C PRO A 495 -0.07 17.33 28.70
N PHE A 496 -0.86 17.77 27.71
CA PHE A 496 -1.81 16.90 27.03
C PHE A 496 -1.09 15.79 26.25
N PHE A 497 0.04 16.08 25.61
CA PHE A 497 0.80 15.06 24.89
C PHE A 497 1.40 14.06 25.88
N LYS A 498 1.88 14.49 27.05
CA LYS A 498 2.41 13.58 28.08
C LYS A 498 1.32 12.73 28.75
N SER A 499 0.06 13.17 28.70
CA SER A 499 -1.07 12.36 29.18
C SER A 499 -1.18 11.04 28.43
N ASN A 500 -1.58 9.98 29.15
CA ASN A 500 -1.93 8.70 28.53
C ASN A 500 -3.21 8.78 27.68
N ARG A 501 -4.00 9.84 27.82
CA ARG A 501 -5.16 10.09 26.96
C ARG A 501 -4.77 10.57 25.57
N PHE A 502 -3.56 11.11 25.37
CA PHE A 502 -3.02 11.37 24.05
C PHE A 502 -2.17 10.18 23.60
N MET A 503 -2.75 9.33 22.77
CA MET A 503 -2.23 8.02 22.40
C MET A 503 -1.00 8.10 21.49
N GLY A 504 -0.85 9.13 20.65
CA GLY A 504 0.31 9.27 19.77
C GLY A 504 -0.02 9.86 18.40
N ALA A 505 0.13 9.05 17.35
CA ALA A 505 -0.03 9.47 15.96
C ALA A 505 -0.71 8.39 15.12
N ALA A 506 -0.97 8.70 13.84
CA ALA A 506 -1.56 7.77 12.90
C ALA A 506 -0.73 7.58 11.61
N TRP A 507 -0.75 6.34 11.10
CA TRP A 507 -0.07 5.90 9.90
C TRP A 507 -1.03 5.86 8.71
N LYS A 508 -0.79 6.76 7.77
CA LYS A 508 -1.27 6.72 6.39
C LYS A 508 -0.06 6.60 5.48
N ALA A 509 -0.13 5.70 4.50
CA ALA A 509 0.93 5.38 3.55
C ALA A 509 1.26 6.55 2.58
N MET A 510 1.79 7.64 3.12
CA MET A 510 2.22 8.84 2.38
C MET A 510 3.42 9.50 3.07
N PRO A 511 4.33 10.19 2.34
CA PRO A 511 4.34 10.37 0.88
C PRO A 511 4.64 9.05 0.14
N ALA A 512 4.49 9.05 -1.19
CA ALA A 512 4.78 7.89 -2.02
C ALA A 512 6.10 8.05 -2.79
N ASP A 513 6.89 6.99 -2.85
CA ASP A 513 8.19 6.92 -3.52
C ASP A 513 8.48 5.47 -3.92
N LEU A 514 8.75 5.24 -5.20
CA LEU A 514 8.93 3.89 -5.74
C LEU A 514 10.34 3.33 -5.51
N SER A 515 11.24 4.09 -4.89
CA SER A 515 12.57 3.62 -4.47
C SER A 515 12.61 3.02 -3.07
N GLN A 516 11.56 3.23 -2.28
CA GLN A 516 11.51 2.80 -0.88
C GLN A 516 11.01 1.36 -0.75
N ASP A 517 11.60 0.63 0.21
CA ASP A 517 11.20 -0.73 0.58
C ASP A 517 10.11 -0.75 1.67
N LYS A 518 9.56 0.42 2.02
CA LYS A 518 8.47 0.64 2.98
C LYS A 518 7.50 1.71 2.46
N LEU A 519 6.21 1.52 2.71
CA LEU A 519 5.17 2.51 2.40
C LEU A 519 5.26 3.75 3.30
N GLY A 520 5.00 4.94 2.74
CA GLY A 520 5.02 6.20 3.48
C GLY A 520 6.42 6.75 3.78
N ASN A 521 7.45 6.24 3.10
CA ASN A 521 8.86 6.65 3.23
C ASN A 521 9.38 6.62 4.67
N GLY A 522 8.87 5.70 5.50
CA GLY A 522 9.23 5.60 6.91
C GLY A 522 8.70 6.73 7.80
N ARG A 523 8.12 7.82 7.26
CA ARG A 523 7.76 9.05 8.00
C ARG A 523 7.15 8.83 9.38
N VAL A 524 6.09 8.02 9.44
CA VAL A 524 5.35 7.77 10.69
C VAL A 524 5.96 6.61 11.50
N LEU A 525 6.66 5.67 10.85
CA LEU A 525 7.35 4.59 11.56
C LEU A 525 8.62 5.09 12.26
N ASP A 526 9.33 6.03 11.64
CA ASP A 526 10.42 6.77 12.28
C ASP A 526 9.88 7.68 13.38
N LEU A 527 8.72 8.32 13.20
CA LEU A 527 8.04 9.04 14.29
C LEU A 527 7.66 8.10 15.44
N MET A 528 7.25 6.86 15.17
CA MET A 528 6.97 5.87 16.21
C MET A 528 8.24 5.59 17.04
N ASP A 529 9.38 5.43 16.37
CA ASP A 529 10.69 5.26 17.03
C ASP A 529 11.09 6.50 17.83
N ASP A 530 10.87 7.70 17.29
CA ASP A 530 11.11 8.96 17.97
C ASP A 530 10.26 9.08 19.24
N MET A 531 8.94 8.84 19.15
CA MET A 531 8.03 8.92 20.28
C MET A 531 8.37 7.90 21.37
N ASN A 532 8.76 6.67 20.99
CA ASN A 532 9.26 5.68 21.94
C ASN A 532 10.54 6.18 22.65
N ASN A 533 11.45 6.84 21.91
CA ASN A 533 12.66 7.42 22.51
C ASN A 533 12.38 8.67 23.36
N TRP A 534 11.31 9.41 23.10
CA TRP A 534 10.86 10.48 23.99
C TRP A 534 10.39 9.95 25.35
N GLY A 535 10.19 8.63 25.48
CA GLY A 535 9.89 7.96 26.75
C GLY A 535 8.42 7.92 27.13
N GLU A 536 7.56 8.43 26.25
CA GLU A 536 6.12 8.38 26.42
C GLU A 536 5.58 7.12 25.75
N ASN A 537 4.70 6.36 26.41
CA ASN A 537 4.10 5.13 25.88
C ASN A 537 3.06 5.43 24.79
N LYS A 538 3.53 5.98 23.66
CA LYS A 538 2.75 6.36 22.49
C LYS A 538 2.64 5.23 21.49
N LYS A 539 1.57 5.25 20.71
CA LYS A 539 1.18 4.23 19.74
C LYS A 539 0.95 4.88 18.38
N VAL A 540 0.95 4.04 17.36
CA VAL A 540 0.62 4.43 15.99
C VAL A 540 -0.51 3.55 15.46
N ILE A 541 -1.65 4.17 15.21
CA ILE A 541 -2.83 3.52 14.61
C ILE A 541 -2.81 3.67 13.08
N GLY A 542 -3.22 2.65 12.33
CA GLY A 542 -3.48 2.77 10.89
C GLY A 542 -4.72 3.60 10.61
N GLU A 543 -4.63 4.51 9.64
CA GLU A 543 -5.74 5.37 9.21
C GLU A 543 -5.80 5.48 7.67
N ALA A 544 -6.92 5.99 7.16
CA ALA A 544 -7.14 6.19 5.72
C ALA A 544 -7.29 7.66 5.31
N ASP A 545 -8.01 8.48 6.07
CA ASP A 545 -8.30 9.90 5.76
C ASP A 545 -8.90 10.04 4.35
N LEU A 546 -10.12 9.52 4.20
CA LEU A 546 -10.87 9.44 2.93
C LEU A 546 -12.25 10.08 3.07
N PHE A 547 -12.72 10.73 1.99
CA PHE A 547 -13.95 11.53 1.97
C PHE A 547 -15.14 10.80 1.33
N THR A 548 -14.92 9.99 0.29
CA THR A 548 -15.99 9.23 -0.37
C THR A 548 -15.77 7.73 -0.22
N ILE A 549 -16.80 7.01 0.25
CA ILE A 549 -16.79 5.55 0.36
C ILE A 549 -18.01 4.98 -0.37
N GLU A 550 -17.78 4.57 -1.61
CA GLU A 550 -18.79 4.01 -2.51
C GLU A 550 -18.33 2.65 -3.06
N PRO A 551 -19.25 1.76 -3.49
CA PRO A 551 -18.89 0.42 -3.98
C PRO A 551 -17.93 0.44 -5.18
N GLU A 552 -17.96 1.52 -5.96
CA GLU A 552 -17.13 1.69 -7.15
C GLU A 552 -15.70 2.18 -6.83
N ASN A 553 -15.44 2.66 -5.60
CA ASN A 553 -14.13 3.17 -5.21
C ASN A 553 -13.10 2.03 -5.04
N GLU A 554 -11.84 2.34 -5.33
CA GLU A 554 -10.67 1.47 -5.08
C GLU A 554 -10.24 1.57 -3.60
N MET A 555 -11.16 1.23 -2.70
CA MET A 555 -10.96 1.43 -1.26
C MET A 555 -9.79 0.61 -0.71
N TYR A 556 -9.65 -0.65 -1.14
CA TYR A 556 -8.67 -1.58 -0.57
C TYR A 556 -7.23 -1.02 -0.68
N ALA A 557 -6.89 -0.40 -1.82
CA ALA A 557 -5.57 0.20 -2.04
C ALA A 557 -5.17 1.26 -1.00
N HIS A 558 -6.14 1.96 -0.40
CA HIS A 558 -5.89 3.08 0.50
C HIS A 558 -6.12 2.75 1.98
N LEU A 559 -6.67 1.57 2.29
CA LEU A 559 -6.98 1.16 3.65
C LEU A 559 -5.75 0.63 4.40
N ASN A 560 -5.64 1.03 5.66
CA ASN A 560 -4.68 0.52 6.63
C ASN A 560 -5.46 0.12 7.88
N VAL A 561 -5.45 -1.16 8.24
CA VAL A 561 -6.37 -1.72 9.25
C VAL A 561 -5.63 -2.20 10.47
N ASN A 562 -6.25 -1.97 11.63
CA ASN A 562 -5.76 -2.33 12.94
C ASN A 562 -6.42 -3.63 13.39
N TYR A 563 -5.64 -4.63 13.73
CA TYR A 563 -6.11 -5.89 14.31
C TYR A 563 -5.99 -5.78 15.82
N LEU A 564 -7.12 -5.53 16.48
CA LEU A 564 -7.24 -5.37 17.93
C LEU A 564 -7.44 -6.74 18.59
N GLN A 565 -6.64 -7.07 19.61
CA GLN A 565 -6.85 -8.27 20.43
C GLN A 565 -8.12 -8.10 21.27
N LEU A 566 -9.25 -8.52 20.70
CA LEU A 566 -10.57 -8.29 21.22
C LEU A 566 -11.45 -9.50 20.86
N ASP A 567 -12.10 -10.09 21.87
CA ASP A 567 -12.87 -11.33 21.67
C ASP A 567 -14.18 -11.09 20.92
N LYS A 568 -14.87 -9.98 21.22
CA LYS A 568 -16.17 -9.61 20.64
C LYS A 568 -16.26 -8.13 20.30
N ILE A 569 -17.06 -7.82 19.30
CA ILE A 569 -17.42 -6.43 18.97
C ILE A 569 -18.36 -5.92 20.09
N PRO A 570 -18.08 -4.78 20.73
CA PRO A 570 -18.98 -4.18 21.72
C PRO A 570 -20.30 -3.76 21.08
N LEU A 571 -21.39 -3.86 21.83
CA LEU A 571 -22.68 -3.32 21.39
C LEU A 571 -22.69 -1.81 21.60
N TYR A 572 -23.22 -1.07 20.62
CA TYR A 572 -23.25 0.41 20.67
C TYR A 572 -23.87 0.95 21.97
N GLU A 573 -24.98 0.35 22.43
CA GLU A 573 -25.70 0.76 23.65
C GLU A 573 -24.91 0.54 24.94
N GLU A 574 -23.97 -0.40 24.94
CA GLU A 574 -23.11 -0.69 26.09
C GLU A 574 -21.86 0.20 26.11
N GLY A 575 -21.63 0.97 25.03
CA GLY A 575 -20.39 1.67 24.78
C GLY A 575 -19.28 0.75 24.27
N TRP A 576 -18.16 1.36 23.88
CA TRP A 576 -17.02 0.69 23.26
C TRP A 576 -15.72 0.97 24.01
N GLN A 577 -15.79 1.17 25.33
CA GLN A 577 -14.62 1.21 26.22
C GLN A 577 -13.62 0.07 25.97
N PRO A 578 -14.03 -1.20 25.70
CA PRO A 578 -13.08 -2.27 25.41
C PRO A 578 -12.17 -1.99 24.19
N VAL A 579 -12.64 -1.20 23.21
CA VAL A 579 -11.82 -0.77 22.07
C VAL A 579 -10.72 0.18 22.54
N LEU A 580 -11.07 1.20 23.34
CA LEU A 580 -10.11 2.15 23.89
C LEU A 580 -9.10 1.47 24.81
N ASP A 581 -9.53 0.49 25.61
CA ASP A 581 -8.65 -0.26 26.51
C ASP A 581 -7.57 -1.04 25.75
N VAL A 582 -7.94 -1.65 24.61
CA VAL A 582 -7.03 -2.38 23.72
C VAL A 582 -6.03 -1.41 23.06
N LEU A 583 -6.51 -0.27 22.57
CA LEU A 583 -5.67 0.77 21.96
C LEU A 583 -4.68 1.37 22.97
N ASP A 584 -5.15 1.74 24.17
CA ASP A 584 -4.32 2.28 25.25
C ASP A 584 -3.29 1.25 25.77
N SER A 585 -3.66 -0.03 25.78
CA SER A 585 -2.76 -1.13 26.16
C SER A 585 -1.84 -1.61 25.03
N ALA A 586 -1.90 -0.98 23.84
CA ALA A 586 -1.09 -1.34 22.67
C ALA A 586 -1.29 -2.79 22.17
N LYS A 587 -2.44 -3.41 22.47
CA LYS A 587 -2.73 -4.82 22.13
C LYS A 587 -3.27 -4.97 20.70
N PHE A 588 -2.52 -4.46 19.73
CA PHE A 588 -2.89 -4.54 18.32
C PHE A 588 -1.66 -4.50 17.40
N PHE A 589 -1.87 -4.87 16.15
CA PHE A 589 -0.92 -4.62 15.05
C PHE A 589 -1.65 -3.94 13.90
N THR A 590 -0.91 -3.25 13.04
CA THR A 590 -1.45 -2.55 11.87
C THR A 590 -0.95 -3.24 10.61
N THR A 591 -1.81 -3.38 9.60
CA THR A 591 -1.45 -4.01 8.33
C THR A 591 -2.20 -3.40 7.15
N THR A 592 -1.60 -3.57 5.98
CA THR A 592 -2.20 -3.33 4.67
C THR A 592 -3.16 -4.46 4.24
N GLY A 593 -2.99 -5.67 4.79
CA GLY A 593 -3.92 -6.81 4.65
C GLY A 593 -3.25 -8.12 4.21
N GLU A 594 -2.12 -8.03 3.52
CA GLU A 594 -1.39 -9.17 2.96
C GLU A 594 -0.57 -9.92 3.99
N ILE A 595 -0.08 -9.21 5.01
CA ILE A 595 0.74 -9.76 6.10
C ILE A 595 -0.04 -9.64 7.41
N LEU A 596 -0.16 -10.74 8.15
CA LEU A 596 -0.71 -10.76 9.50
C LEU A 596 0.38 -11.11 10.51
N ILE A 597 0.29 -10.56 11.71
CA ILE A 597 1.20 -10.85 12.83
C ILE A 597 0.38 -11.41 14.01
N PRO A 598 0.02 -12.72 14.01
CA PRO A 598 -0.80 -13.29 15.08
C PRO A 598 -0.15 -13.25 16.46
N SER A 599 1.18 -13.19 16.54
CA SER A 599 1.89 -13.07 17.81
C SER A 599 3.22 -12.32 17.64
N PHE A 600 3.58 -11.54 18.66
CA PHE A 600 4.91 -10.96 18.84
C PHE A 600 5.20 -10.91 20.33
N THR A 601 6.30 -11.50 20.76
CA THR A 601 6.64 -11.67 22.17
C THR A 601 8.13 -11.48 22.44
N VAL A 602 8.43 -11.00 23.65
CA VAL A 602 9.77 -10.88 24.23
C VAL A 602 9.81 -11.78 25.45
N ASN A 603 10.67 -12.80 25.46
CA ASN A 603 10.70 -13.86 26.47
C ASN A 603 9.29 -14.42 26.79
N GLN A 604 8.50 -14.69 25.74
CA GLN A 604 7.14 -15.22 25.79
C GLN A 604 6.07 -14.24 26.34
N GLN A 605 6.44 -12.99 26.62
CA GLN A 605 5.50 -11.95 27.04
C GLN A 605 5.14 -11.06 25.86
N GLY A 606 3.85 -10.82 25.64
CA GLY A 606 3.33 -9.96 24.57
C GLY A 606 3.11 -8.51 25.01
N TYR A 607 2.20 -7.81 24.33
CA TYR A 607 1.85 -6.42 24.64
C TYR A 607 1.20 -6.26 26.03
N GLY A 608 1.28 -5.04 26.57
CA GLY A 608 0.69 -4.66 27.85
C GLY A 608 1.74 -4.22 28.85
N LYS A 609 1.98 -5.03 29.89
CA LYS A 609 2.93 -4.69 30.96
C LYS A 609 4.37 -4.69 30.42
N PRO A 610 5.25 -3.81 30.91
CA PRO A 610 6.66 -3.86 30.57
C PRO A 610 7.26 -5.25 30.87
N VAL A 611 8.18 -5.67 30.00
CA VAL A 611 8.87 -6.95 30.10
C VAL A 611 10.22 -6.72 30.73
N LYS A 612 10.54 -7.46 31.79
CA LYS A 612 11.89 -7.47 32.37
C LYS A 612 12.65 -8.71 31.89
N PRO A 613 13.57 -8.61 30.92
CA PRO A 613 14.32 -9.77 30.44
C PRO A 613 15.19 -10.36 31.54
N ALA A 614 15.10 -11.67 31.78
CA ALA A 614 15.92 -12.34 32.80
C ALA A 614 17.43 -12.26 32.48
N ASN A 615 17.76 -12.28 31.19
CA ASN A 615 19.11 -12.02 30.68
C ASN A 615 19.02 -11.09 29.45
N PRO A 616 19.17 -9.77 29.63
CA PRO A 616 19.06 -8.80 28.54
C PRO A 616 20.02 -9.08 27.37
N ALA A 617 21.22 -9.61 27.64
CA ALA A 617 22.21 -9.96 26.62
C ALA A 617 21.80 -11.13 25.72
N LYS A 618 20.78 -11.89 26.12
CA LYS A 618 20.26 -13.07 25.40
C LYS A 618 18.73 -13.09 25.45
N THR A 619 18.12 -12.00 24.99
CA THR A 619 16.66 -11.87 25.01
C THR A 619 16.05 -12.61 23.82
N LYS A 620 15.11 -13.52 24.09
CA LYS A 620 14.40 -14.27 23.05
C LYS A 620 13.24 -13.45 22.52
N ILE A 621 13.23 -13.18 21.22
CA ILE A 621 12.13 -12.55 20.51
C ILE A 621 11.48 -13.60 19.62
N SER A 622 10.16 -13.72 19.67
CA SER A 622 9.39 -14.69 18.87
C SER A 622 8.18 -14.04 18.26
N PHE A 623 7.92 -14.31 16.98
CA PHE A 623 6.73 -13.85 16.29
C PHE A 623 6.21 -14.85 15.27
N ASP A 624 4.90 -14.87 15.11
CA ASP A 624 4.21 -15.60 14.05
C ASP A 624 3.81 -14.63 12.96
N ILE A 625 3.95 -15.06 11.71
CA ILE A 625 3.56 -14.30 10.53
C ILE A 625 2.83 -15.19 9.53
N ASN A 626 1.80 -14.65 8.88
CA ASN A 626 1.10 -15.22 7.72
C ASN A 626 1.15 -14.20 6.59
N TRP A 627 1.36 -14.62 5.35
CA TRP A 627 1.48 -13.72 4.21
C TRP A 627 0.96 -14.30 2.90
N THR A 628 0.56 -13.43 1.97
CA THR A 628 0.14 -13.81 0.61
C THR A 628 1.27 -13.66 -0.42
N PHE A 629 1.97 -12.52 -0.46
CA PHE A 629 3.13 -12.31 -1.32
C PHE A 629 4.42 -12.82 -0.66
N PRO A 630 5.40 -13.34 -1.42
CA PRO A 630 6.71 -13.67 -0.88
C PRO A 630 7.32 -12.49 -0.12
N LEU A 631 7.82 -12.74 1.10
CA LEU A 631 8.36 -11.70 1.97
C LEU A 631 9.71 -11.18 1.48
N ASN A 632 10.02 -9.92 1.76
CA ASN A 632 11.36 -9.33 1.58
C ASN A 632 12.15 -9.41 2.88
N PHE A 633 11.64 -8.83 3.97
CA PHE A 633 12.34 -8.81 5.25
C PHE A 633 11.39 -8.61 6.42
N ALA A 634 11.87 -8.98 7.60
CA ALA A 634 11.35 -8.46 8.87
C ALA A 634 12.43 -7.60 9.53
N GLU A 635 12.02 -6.65 10.36
CA GLU A 635 12.94 -5.82 11.12
C GLU A 635 12.48 -5.78 12.57
N ILE A 636 13.36 -6.20 13.48
CA ILE A 636 13.17 -6.00 14.91
C ILE A 636 13.85 -4.67 15.25
N ILE A 637 13.06 -3.71 15.73
CA ILE A 637 13.51 -2.37 16.08
C ILE A 637 13.49 -2.23 17.60
N SER A 638 14.54 -1.66 18.18
CA SER A 638 14.64 -1.37 19.61
C SER A 638 15.30 -0.02 19.86
N GLY A 639 15.14 0.54 21.05
CA GLY A 639 15.83 1.79 21.42
C GLY A 639 16.16 1.86 22.89
N ASP A 640 17.10 2.74 23.24
CA ASP A 640 17.58 2.97 24.61
C ASP A 640 17.00 4.27 25.24
N GLY A 641 16.07 4.94 24.53
CA GLY A 641 15.55 6.25 24.91
C GLY A 641 16.34 7.42 24.31
N LYS A 642 17.33 7.16 23.45
CA LYS A 642 18.11 8.17 22.71
C LYS A 642 18.38 7.75 21.27
N SER A 643 18.78 6.49 21.09
CA SER A 643 19.15 5.91 19.80
C SER A 643 18.23 4.74 19.45
N THR A 644 18.04 4.54 18.15
CA THR A 644 17.25 3.43 17.58
C THR A 644 18.18 2.42 16.91
N PHE A 645 17.89 1.14 17.10
CA PHE A 645 18.69 0.00 16.64
C PHE A 645 17.80 -0.95 15.86
N ARG A 646 18.27 -1.39 14.70
CA ARG A 646 17.51 -2.21 13.76
C ARG A 646 18.22 -3.54 13.52
N HIS A 647 17.53 -4.65 13.74
CA HIS A 647 17.99 -5.99 13.39
C HIS A 647 17.13 -6.51 12.23
N ARG A 648 17.68 -6.44 11.02
CA ARG A 648 17.01 -6.88 9.79
C ARG A 648 17.18 -8.38 9.59
N ILE A 649 16.08 -9.05 9.30
CA ILE A 649 15.99 -10.47 9.00
C ILE A 649 15.64 -10.61 7.52
N ASP A 650 16.53 -11.20 6.73
CA ASP A 650 16.25 -11.52 5.33
C ASP A 650 15.19 -12.63 5.23
N LEU A 651 14.09 -12.34 4.51
CA LEU A 651 12.99 -13.26 4.28
C LEU A 651 12.77 -13.56 2.79
N THR A 652 13.73 -13.20 1.94
CA THR A 652 13.67 -13.40 0.48
C THR A 652 13.63 -14.88 0.08
N GLY A 653 13.97 -15.78 1.01
CA GLY A 653 13.83 -17.23 0.88
C GLY A 653 12.39 -17.76 0.97
N THR A 654 11.44 -16.94 1.38
CA THR A 654 10.02 -17.35 1.48
C THR A 654 9.35 -17.44 0.11
N LYS A 655 8.21 -18.15 0.05
CA LYS A 655 7.35 -18.29 -1.13
C LYS A 655 5.97 -17.68 -0.83
N ALA A 656 5.13 -17.48 -1.84
CA ALA A 656 3.77 -16.97 -1.66
C ALA A 656 2.91 -17.90 -0.78
N TYR A 657 1.91 -17.34 -0.09
CA TYR A 657 0.93 -18.06 0.72
C TYR A 657 1.55 -18.91 1.84
N GLY A 658 2.35 -18.28 2.71
CA GLY A 658 3.09 -18.96 3.76
C GLY A 658 2.71 -18.52 5.17
N GLN A 659 3.10 -19.34 6.14
CA GLN A 659 3.05 -19.03 7.56
C GLN A 659 4.32 -19.54 8.22
N GLN A 660 4.88 -18.78 9.18
CA GLN A 660 6.09 -19.17 9.88
C GLN A 660 6.17 -18.52 11.27
N THR A 661 6.69 -19.28 12.23
CA THR A 661 7.19 -18.76 13.51
C THR A 661 8.69 -18.44 13.37
N ILE A 662 9.09 -17.22 13.73
CA ILE A 662 10.49 -16.80 13.71
C ILE A 662 10.94 -16.50 15.14
N ILE A 663 12.09 -17.05 15.50
CA ILE A 663 12.73 -16.86 16.81
C ILE A 663 14.12 -16.28 16.61
N ARG A 664 14.47 -15.24 17.37
CA ARG A 664 15.81 -14.65 17.43
C ARG A 664 16.22 -14.43 18.89
N GLU A 665 17.51 -14.57 19.15
CA GLU A 665 18.13 -14.17 20.41
C GLU A 665 18.93 -12.90 20.13
N LEU A 666 18.59 -11.79 20.80
CA LEU A 666 19.23 -10.49 20.63
C LEU A 666 19.76 -9.97 21.97
N ASP A 667 20.85 -9.21 21.90
CA ASP A 667 21.31 -8.38 23.01
C ASP A 667 20.46 -7.11 23.08
N LEU A 668 19.61 -7.04 24.11
CA LEU A 668 18.78 -5.89 24.44
C LEU A 668 19.28 -5.18 25.71
N THR A 669 20.55 -5.35 26.08
CA THR A 669 21.14 -4.66 27.24
C THR A 669 21.01 -3.15 27.07
N GLY A 670 20.41 -2.50 28.06
CA GLY A 670 20.17 -1.05 28.05
C GLY A 670 19.06 -0.59 27.09
N ARG A 671 18.36 -1.50 26.40
CA ARG A 671 17.17 -1.15 25.61
C ARG A 671 15.98 -0.94 26.53
N LYS A 672 15.13 0.02 26.18
CA LYS A 672 13.88 0.38 26.86
C LYS A 672 12.64 -0.07 26.14
N TRP A 673 12.75 -0.42 24.87
CA TRP A 673 11.60 -0.80 24.05
C TRP A 673 12.02 -1.64 22.84
N VAL A 674 11.07 -2.40 22.31
CA VAL A 674 11.23 -3.21 21.09
C VAL A 674 9.89 -3.34 20.33
N ARG A 675 9.94 -3.36 19.00
CA ARG A 675 8.81 -3.57 18.09
C ARG A 675 9.25 -4.32 16.83
N LEU A 676 8.29 -4.69 15.99
CA LEU A 676 8.49 -5.47 14.76
C LEU A 676 7.82 -4.79 13.56
N GLU A 677 8.49 -4.88 12.41
CA GLU A 677 7.93 -4.61 11.08
C GLU A 677 8.19 -5.81 10.15
N VAL A 678 7.28 -6.04 9.20
CA VAL A 678 7.40 -7.08 8.18
C VAL A 678 6.92 -6.54 6.83
N TRP A 679 7.71 -6.76 5.77
CA TRP A 679 7.48 -6.21 4.44
C TRP A 679 7.65 -7.27 3.35
N ASP A 680 6.79 -7.24 2.34
CA ASP A 680 6.78 -8.21 1.23
C ASP A 680 7.32 -7.66 -0.11
N ALA A 681 7.33 -8.54 -1.11
CA ALA A 681 7.81 -8.24 -2.46
C ALA A 681 7.00 -7.16 -3.22
N ALA A 682 5.77 -6.86 -2.81
CA ALA A 682 4.94 -5.80 -3.36
C ALA A 682 4.91 -4.56 -2.45
N VAL A 683 5.79 -4.53 -1.43
CA VAL A 683 5.93 -3.45 -0.44
C VAL A 683 4.68 -3.31 0.43
N ASN A 684 3.91 -4.37 0.59
CA ASN A 684 2.85 -4.42 1.60
C ASN A 684 3.51 -4.64 2.97
N GLY A 685 2.92 -4.04 4.00
CA GLY A 685 3.53 -3.95 5.32
C GLY A 685 2.58 -4.29 6.46
N ALA A 686 3.16 -4.86 7.52
CA ALA A 686 2.55 -4.96 8.83
C ALA A 686 3.55 -4.55 9.91
N PHE A 687 3.06 -3.90 10.97
CA PHE A 687 3.90 -3.52 12.11
C PHE A 687 3.16 -3.66 13.44
N THR A 688 3.93 -3.93 14.49
CA THR A 688 3.41 -4.08 15.85
C THR A 688 3.52 -2.78 16.63
N GLN A 689 2.70 -2.66 17.68
CA GLN A 689 2.99 -1.68 18.71
C GLN A 689 4.22 -2.06 19.55
N THR A 690 4.65 -1.14 20.41
CA THR A 690 5.86 -1.25 21.23
C THR A 690 5.66 -2.15 22.44
N ILE A 691 6.61 -3.06 22.68
CA ILE A 691 6.80 -3.73 23.98
C ILE A 691 7.88 -2.96 24.75
N TRP A 692 7.53 -2.46 25.93
CA TRP A 692 8.45 -1.74 26.82
C TRP A 692 9.29 -2.71 27.66
N LEU A 693 10.50 -2.30 27.99
CA LEU A 693 11.50 -3.08 28.73
C LEU A 693 11.88 -2.37 30.04
N GLU A 694 12.05 -3.16 31.11
CA GLU A 694 12.46 -2.70 32.45
C GLU A 694 13.89 -3.10 32.83
#